data_AF-A0A0N4UHY2-F1
#
_entry.id   AF-A0A0N4UHY2-F1
#
_cell.length_a   1.000
_cell.length_b   1.000
_cell.length_c   1.000
_cell.angle_alpha   90.00
_cell.angle_beta   90.00
_cell.angle_gamma   90.00
#
_symmetry.space_group_name_H-M   'P 1'
#
loop_
_entity.id
_entity.type
_entity.pdbx_description
1 polymer ?
#
loop_
_entity_poly.entity_id
_entity_poly.type
_entity_poly.pdbx_seq_one_letter_code
_entity_poly.pdbx_strand_id
1 'polypeptide(L)'
;MWTYTAITAIIQAIGWHYSYAMLGEIFEDSTCRSTNNTCGINMIFVPILKVVSSKNLLTSEKCIQRCSCITDEYAERNGSCIERIYSSKEQCENEICKIGETILDVDCNLSGNVCGINALFVLISQEIPYPSMVPRNCIQRCTCKSIEYIDKLTHCKKKEDFKIEGQTDSYGFTEYCPKAYYNLGDEIADIGCRLAGHECGINMRFVLMETLKAANSQNQSHIIGCILRCNCEENFEFFEKDGQCARKWYCEGGFCHLKRKIYDYGCRLTGLECGIHMKFVTTKKINDGICIQKCKYAKDGKYKDKKKNKQNFVEHKSITKFLKTGQILEDFGCLSSNTECGKNMVFRPVVRFYNISSSLSHEKCLQRCTCNDKFYEENGRCIKRIDIDEVDYEDDYEDKDFVINQRCFENKACQLGEKIIDIGCQLTGIKCGINMVLSPTSIAINNQCVQYCVCDIEFMVEGNKCAKRNTFKTTSSTEYQNITQERTEENTGNIVIKCMRGECELSEEISDLGCMLDGHSCGRNMVFKKISKKIYRTALKNMNCIVICECEDGYCEKNNQCVLPEEPSNPCERKICKAGERIFDADCHLSGVKCGVGMKFITVQKLHPSSSCIQECHCESGKFEDSEWSLCRKDVISVNFVEVIFRIYLI
;
A
#
# COMPACT_ATOMS: atom_id res chain seq x y z
N MET A 1 -28.05 56.28 -20.74
CA MET A 1 -28.94 55.09 -20.66
C MET A 1 -29.00 54.30 -21.97
N TRP A 2 -29.15 54.94 -23.14
CA TRP A 2 -29.26 54.23 -24.43
C TRP A 2 -28.01 53.47 -24.90
N THR A 3 -26.82 53.86 -24.43
CA THR A 3 -25.56 53.16 -24.76
C THR A 3 -25.36 51.88 -23.97
N TYR A 4 -25.88 51.79 -22.74
CA TYR A 4 -25.69 50.61 -21.89
C TYR A 4 -26.56 49.43 -22.34
N THR A 5 -27.79 49.70 -22.79
CA THR A 5 -28.68 48.68 -23.37
C THR A 5 -28.20 48.16 -24.71
N ALA A 6 -27.59 49.01 -25.55
CA ALA A 6 -27.01 48.55 -26.81
C ALA A 6 -25.78 47.64 -26.59
N ILE A 7 -24.92 47.97 -25.61
CA ILE A 7 -23.75 47.14 -25.28
C ILE A 7 -24.18 45.79 -24.69
N THR A 8 -25.18 45.75 -23.81
CA THR A 8 -25.68 44.46 -23.29
C THR A 8 -26.37 43.61 -24.35
N ALA A 9 -27.10 44.22 -25.29
CA ALA A 9 -27.69 43.49 -26.41
C ALA A 9 -26.63 42.95 -27.38
N ILE A 10 -25.56 43.71 -27.64
CA ILE A 10 -24.44 43.25 -28.48
C ILE A 10 -23.67 42.12 -27.78
N ILE A 11 -23.43 42.21 -26.46
CA ILE A 11 -22.77 41.14 -25.70
C ILE A 11 -23.62 39.86 -25.66
N GLN A 12 -24.96 39.96 -25.64
CA GLN A 12 -25.84 38.79 -25.69
C GLN A 12 -26.00 38.22 -27.12
N ALA A 13 -25.92 39.06 -28.16
CA ALA A 13 -26.02 38.62 -29.56
C ALA A 13 -24.71 38.03 -30.09
N ILE A 14 -23.57 38.53 -29.62
CA ILE A 14 -22.27 37.92 -29.89
C ILE A 14 -22.11 36.77 -28.89
N GLY A 15 -22.80 35.66 -29.13
CA GLY A 15 -22.72 34.40 -28.38
C GLY A 15 -21.36 33.71 -28.53
N TRP A 16 -20.28 34.42 -28.20
CA TRP A 16 -18.90 34.02 -28.34
C TRP A 16 -18.26 33.81 -26.97
N HIS A 17 -18.65 32.72 -26.33
CA HIS A 17 -17.76 32.08 -25.37
C HIS A 17 -17.78 30.59 -25.67
N TYR A 18 -17.15 30.20 -26.78
CA TYR A 18 -16.60 28.86 -26.88
C TYR A 18 -15.44 28.81 -25.87
N SER A 19 -15.76 28.48 -24.62
CA SER A 19 -14.76 28.15 -23.61
C SER A 19 -14.13 26.82 -24.01
N TYR A 20 -12.94 26.90 -24.61
CA TYR A 20 -12.03 25.75 -24.65
C TYR A 20 -11.81 25.29 -23.21
N ALA A 21 -12.08 24.02 -22.94
CA ALA A 21 -11.78 23.39 -21.66
C ALA A 21 -10.57 22.47 -21.85
N MET A 22 -9.76 22.30 -20.79
CA MET A 22 -8.65 21.37 -20.84
C MET A 22 -9.17 19.93 -20.79
N LEU A 23 -8.46 18.98 -21.41
CA LEU A 23 -8.79 17.56 -21.31
C LEU A 23 -8.84 17.15 -19.84
N GLY A 24 -9.92 16.48 -19.43
CA GLY A 24 -10.14 16.10 -18.03
C GLY A 24 -10.91 17.12 -17.18
N GLU A 25 -11.04 18.38 -17.64
CA GLU A 25 -11.76 19.41 -16.90
C GLU A 25 -13.25 19.06 -16.74
N ILE A 26 -13.78 19.28 -15.53
CA ILE A 26 -15.15 18.95 -15.14
C ILE A 26 -16.00 20.22 -15.09
N PHE A 27 -17.17 20.18 -15.70
CA PHE A 27 -18.09 21.30 -15.85
C PHE A 27 -19.52 20.92 -15.43
N GLU A 28 -20.21 21.78 -14.68
CA GLU A 28 -21.64 21.62 -14.37
C GLU A 28 -22.50 22.35 -15.40
N ASP A 29 -23.27 21.61 -16.18
CA ASP A 29 -24.23 22.13 -17.15
C ASP A 29 -25.67 21.92 -16.65
N SER A 30 -26.33 23.02 -16.30
CA SER A 30 -27.69 23.01 -15.75
C SER A 30 -28.80 22.60 -16.73
N THR A 31 -28.45 22.36 -17.99
CA THR A 31 -29.36 21.93 -19.06
C THR A 31 -28.77 20.81 -19.92
N CYS A 32 -27.57 20.33 -19.59
CA CYS A 32 -26.79 19.40 -20.38
C CYS A 32 -26.56 19.84 -21.85
N ARG A 33 -26.67 21.14 -22.16
CA ARG A 33 -26.56 21.71 -23.52
C ARG A 33 -25.18 21.53 -24.15
N SER A 34 -24.15 21.36 -23.33
CA SER A 34 -22.76 21.18 -23.73
C SER A 34 -22.45 19.73 -24.08
N THR A 35 -23.35 18.78 -23.78
CA THR A 35 -23.16 17.36 -24.11
C THR A 35 -22.87 17.22 -25.60
N ASN A 36 -21.77 16.55 -25.93
CA ASN A 36 -21.28 16.32 -27.30
C ASN A 36 -20.82 17.59 -28.05
N ASN A 37 -20.79 18.76 -27.42
CA ASN A 37 -20.13 19.92 -28.00
C ASN A 37 -18.62 19.79 -27.83
N THR A 38 -17.87 20.37 -28.78
CA THR A 38 -16.42 20.37 -28.74
C THR A 38 -15.92 21.24 -27.59
N CYS A 39 -15.00 20.69 -26.80
CA CYS A 39 -14.31 21.41 -25.73
C CYS A 39 -12.83 21.67 -26.05
N GLY A 40 -12.32 21.09 -27.14
CA GLY A 40 -10.94 21.19 -27.61
C GLY A 40 -10.75 20.46 -28.95
N ILE A 41 -9.51 20.41 -29.44
CA ILE A 41 -9.17 19.65 -30.66
C ILE A 41 -9.28 18.15 -30.34
N ASN A 42 -10.15 17.44 -31.07
CA ASN A 42 -10.48 16.03 -30.85
C ASN A 42 -11.05 15.74 -29.44
N MET A 43 -11.72 16.73 -28.83
CA MET A 43 -12.31 16.61 -27.51
C MET A 43 -13.76 17.07 -27.49
N ILE A 44 -14.60 16.39 -26.72
CA ILE A 44 -16.02 16.72 -26.50
C ILE A 44 -16.37 16.66 -25.01
N PHE A 45 -17.40 17.41 -24.60
CA PHE A 45 -17.96 17.24 -23.27
C PHE A 45 -18.82 15.96 -23.19
N VAL A 46 -18.46 15.07 -22.27
CA VAL A 46 -19.16 13.81 -22.00
C VAL A 46 -19.78 13.86 -20.59
N PRO A 47 -21.07 13.58 -20.42
CA PRO A 47 -21.70 13.56 -19.10
C PRO A 47 -21.17 12.39 -18.25
N ILE A 48 -20.59 12.70 -17.10
CA ILE A 48 -20.21 11.70 -16.09
C ILE A 48 -21.41 11.40 -15.18
N LEU A 49 -22.21 12.41 -14.87
CA LEU A 49 -23.38 12.29 -14.02
C LEU A 49 -24.53 13.14 -14.58
N LYS A 50 -25.72 12.53 -14.70
CA LYS A 50 -26.95 13.22 -15.09
C LYS A 50 -27.96 13.12 -13.95
N VAL A 51 -28.34 14.27 -13.39
CA VAL A 51 -29.31 14.42 -12.30
C VAL A 51 -30.59 15.00 -12.88
N VAL A 52 -31.62 14.17 -12.97
CA VAL A 52 -32.97 14.60 -13.36
C VAL A 52 -33.76 14.88 -12.08
N SER A 53 -34.12 16.15 -11.86
CA SER A 53 -34.97 16.54 -10.73
C SER A 53 -36.37 16.89 -11.22
N SER A 54 -37.32 16.01 -10.89
CA SER A 54 -38.76 16.24 -11.11
C SER A 54 -39.36 16.85 -9.84
N LYS A 55 -39.21 18.16 -9.66
CA LYS A 55 -39.98 18.90 -8.66
C LYS A 55 -40.88 19.90 -9.38
N ASN A 56 -42.18 19.62 -9.37
CA ASN A 56 -43.27 20.48 -9.86
C ASN A 56 -43.27 20.75 -11.37
N LEU A 57 -43.86 19.84 -12.18
CA LEU A 57 -44.20 20.01 -13.62
C LEU A 57 -43.05 20.43 -14.59
N LEU A 58 -41.90 20.84 -14.07
CA LEU A 58 -40.69 21.28 -14.76
C LEU A 58 -39.60 20.27 -14.42
N THR A 59 -39.25 19.42 -15.38
CA THR A 59 -38.09 18.55 -15.29
C THR A 59 -36.85 19.41 -15.48
N SER A 60 -36.11 19.67 -14.41
CA SER A 60 -34.78 20.26 -14.51
C SER A 60 -33.74 19.15 -14.62
N GLU A 61 -32.89 19.23 -15.62
CA GLU A 61 -31.85 18.23 -15.89
C GLU A 61 -30.49 18.89 -15.73
N LYS A 62 -29.72 18.47 -14.73
CA LYS A 62 -28.34 18.92 -14.53
C LYS A 62 -27.38 17.82 -14.94
N CYS A 63 -26.33 18.16 -15.68
CA CYS A 63 -25.23 17.27 -15.97
C CYS A 63 -23.93 17.77 -15.36
N ILE A 64 -23.15 16.87 -14.78
CA ILE A 64 -21.72 17.07 -14.56
C ILE A 64 -21.01 16.39 -15.72
N GLN A 65 -20.26 17.16 -16.50
CA GLN A 65 -19.63 16.73 -17.74
C GLN A 65 -18.11 16.84 -17.62
N ARG A 66 -17.37 16.03 -18.38
CA ARG A 66 -15.91 16.11 -18.50
C ARG A 66 -15.51 16.25 -19.96
N CYS A 67 -14.56 17.14 -20.23
CA CYS A 67 -13.92 17.20 -21.53
C CYS A 67 -13.10 15.92 -21.75
N SER A 68 -13.49 15.11 -22.73
CA SER A 68 -12.92 13.79 -23.04
C SER A 68 -12.61 13.69 -24.54
N CYS A 69 -11.85 12.68 -24.97
CA CYS A 69 -11.60 12.49 -26.40
C CYS A 69 -12.90 12.19 -27.17
N ILE A 70 -13.01 12.74 -28.38
CA ILE A 70 -14.22 12.70 -29.21
C ILE A 70 -14.64 11.29 -29.61
N THR A 71 -13.66 10.42 -29.86
CA THR A 71 -13.84 9.02 -30.21
C THR A 71 -12.78 8.17 -29.53
N ASP A 72 -13.02 6.85 -29.51
CA ASP A 72 -12.09 5.81 -29.08
C ASP A 72 -10.84 5.68 -29.98
N GLU A 73 -10.88 6.25 -31.18
CA GLU A 73 -9.72 6.43 -32.06
C GLU A 73 -8.69 7.42 -31.49
N TYR A 74 -8.99 8.15 -30.41
CA TYR A 74 -8.04 9.03 -29.73
C TYR A 74 -7.80 8.55 -28.30
N ALA A 75 -6.55 8.62 -27.85
CA ALA A 75 -6.17 8.36 -26.47
C ALA A 75 -5.72 9.65 -25.79
N GLU A 76 -6.11 9.78 -24.52
CA GLU A 76 -5.62 10.82 -23.63
C GLU A 76 -4.14 10.57 -23.33
N ARG A 77 -3.27 11.48 -23.79
CA ARG A 77 -1.84 11.50 -23.51
C ARG A 77 -1.39 12.93 -23.23
N ASN A 78 -0.75 13.15 -22.08
CA ASN A 78 -0.19 14.44 -21.68
C ASN A 78 -1.21 15.61 -21.79
N GLY A 79 -2.46 15.39 -21.37
CA GLY A 79 -3.51 16.40 -21.43
C GLY A 79 -4.02 16.72 -22.84
N SER A 80 -3.70 15.89 -23.84
CA SER A 80 -4.18 16.02 -25.22
C SER A 80 -4.78 14.71 -25.74
N CYS A 81 -5.73 14.81 -26.67
CA CYS A 81 -6.27 13.66 -27.39
C CYS A 81 -5.45 13.41 -28.65
N ILE A 82 -4.60 12.38 -28.58
CA ILE A 82 -3.74 11.98 -29.68
C ILE A 82 -4.40 10.79 -30.36
N GLU A 83 -4.43 10.79 -31.69
CA GLU A 83 -4.93 9.64 -32.45
C GLU A 83 -4.19 8.38 -31.97
N ARG A 84 -4.95 7.38 -31.53
CA ARG A 84 -4.48 6.02 -31.37
C ARG A 84 -4.03 5.61 -32.76
N ILE A 85 -2.74 5.78 -33.03
CA ILE A 85 -2.07 4.96 -34.01
C ILE A 85 -2.45 3.54 -33.59
N TYR A 86 -3.35 2.90 -34.33
CA TYR A 86 -3.69 1.50 -34.21
C TYR A 86 -2.43 0.72 -34.61
N SER A 87 -1.40 0.79 -33.78
CA SER A 87 -0.26 -0.09 -33.75
C SER A 87 -0.68 -1.41 -33.08
N SER A 88 -1.95 -1.81 -33.21
CA SER A 88 -2.54 -3.00 -32.60
C SER A 88 -2.22 -4.27 -33.40
N LYS A 89 -1.12 -4.26 -34.14
CA LYS A 89 -0.58 -5.47 -34.77
C LYS A 89 0.93 -5.56 -34.80
N GLU A 90 1.65 -4.45 -34.61
CA GLU A 90 3.10 -4.46 -34.86
C GLU A 90 3.97 -4.90 -33.67
N GLN A 91 3.44 -5.11 -32.46
CA GLN A 91 4.32 -5.24 -31.28
C GLN A 91 5.04 -6.59 -31.14
N CYS A 92 4.67 -7.62 -31.90
CA CYS A 92 5.49 -8.84 -32.10
C CYS A 92 5.49 -9.35 -33.55
N GLU A 93 5.11 -8.56 -34.57
CA GLU A 93 4.70 -9.13 -35.88
C GLU A 93 5.82 -9.76 -36.73
N ASN A 94 7.09 -9.69 -36.32
CA ASN A 94 8.16 -10.48 -36.96
C ASN A 94 9.10 -11.19 -35.99
N GLU A 95 8.97 -10.95 -34.68
CA GLU A 95 9.85 -11.56 -33.68
C GLU A 95 9.03 -12.13 -32.53
N ILE A 96 9.41 -13.33 -32.12
CA ILE A 96 8.87 -14.03 -30.96
C ILE A 96 9.00 -13.11 -29.74
N CYS A 97 7.90 -12.86 -29.03
CA CYS A 97 7.92 -12.02 -27.84
C CYS A 97 8.85 -12.62 -26.78
N LYS A 98 9.61 -11.79 -26.04
CA LYS A 98 10.56 -12.29 -25.06
C LYS A 98 9.85 -12.92 -23.87
N ILE A 99 10.40 -13.99 -23.30
CA ILE A 99 9.82 -14.60 -22.10
C ILE A 99 9.92 -13.59 -20.95
N GLY A 100 8.80 -13.35 -20.28
CA GLY A 100 8.64 -12.33 -19.24
C GLY A 100 8.14 -10.97 -19.75
N GLU A 101 8.10 -10.75 -21.06
CA GLU A 101 7.59 -9.52 -21.65
C GLU A 101 6.09 -9.34 -21.37
N THR A 102 5.72 -8.15 -20.94
CA THR A 102 4.34 -7.80 -20.60
C THR A 102 3.74 -6.89 -21.66
N ILE A 103 2.54 -7.22 -22.12
CA ILE A 103 1.82 -6.48 -23.14
C ILE A 103 0.48 -6.01 -22.59
N LEU A 104 0.00 -4.88 -23.13
CA LEU A 104 -1.37 -4.41 -22.91
C LEU A 104 -2.23 -4.87 -24.08
N ASP A 105 -3.20 -5.73 -23.79
CA ASP A 105 -4.06 -6.37 -24.75
C ASP A 105 -5.51 -5.95 -24.51
N VAL A 106 -6.05 -5.20 -25.47
CA VAL A 106 -7.43 -4.73 -25.44
C VAL A 106 -8.35 -5.90 -25.78
N ASP A 107 -9.32 -6.14 -24.90
CA ASP A 107 -10.25 -7.28 -24.88
C ASP A 107 -9.63 -8.65 -24.56
N CYS A 108 -8.36 -8.66 -24.15
CA CYS A 108 -7.71 -9.85 -23.60
C CYS A 108 -7.60 -11.03 -24.61
N ASN A 109 -7.61 -10.74 -25.91
CA ASN A 109 -7.60 -11.71 -27.01
C ASN A 109 -6.32 -12.56 -27.10
N LEU A 110 -5.21 -12.09 -26.54
CA LEU A 110 -3.92 -12.77 -26.54
C LEU A 110 -3.80 -13.78 -25.40
N SER A 111 -4.69 -13.77 -24.40
CA SER A 111 -4.63 -14.72 -23.27
C SER A 111 -4.73 -16.17 -23.75
N GLY A 112 -3.71 -16.97 -23.44
CA GLY A 112 -3.59 -18.36 -23.88
C GLY A 112 -2.99 -18.54 -25.28
N ASN A 113 -2.77 -17.47 -26.05
CA ASN A 113 -2.09 -17.56 -27.35
C ASN A 113 -0.59 -17.77 -27.17
N VAL A 114 0.01 -18.40 -28.18
CA VAL A 114 1.45 -18.66 -28.22
C VAL A 114 2.19 -17.34 -28.39
N CYS A 115 3.03 -17.00 -27.43
CA CYS A 115 3.91 -15.84 -27.48
C CYS A 115 5.35 -16.20 -27.84
N GLY A 116 5.70 -17.50 -27.80
CA GLY A 116 6.99 -18.04 -28.24
C GLY A 116 7.05 -19.56 -28.19
N ILE A 117 8.21 -20.15 -28.54
CA ILE A 117 8.37 -21.60 -28.55
C ILE A 117 8.18 -22.12 -27.11
N ASN A 118 7.15 -22.95 -26.91
CA ASN A 118 6.70 -23.45 -25.61
C ASN A 118 6.31 -22.36 -24.59
N ALA A 119 5.84 -21.20 -25.07
CA ALA A 119 5.42 -20.08 -24.24
C ALA A 119 4.05 -19.54 -24.66
N LEU A 120 3.25 -19.13 -23.67
CA LEU A 120 1.90 -18.59 -23.85
C LEU A 120 1.77 -17.25 -23.11
N PHE A 121 0.91 -16.37 -23.62
CA PHE A 121 0.48 -15.19 -22.88
C PHE A 121 -0.44 -15.61 -21.71
N VAL A 122 -0.10 -15.15 -20.51
CA VAL A 122 -0.86 -15.37 -19.28
C VAL A 122 -1.33 -14.03 -18.74
N LEU A 123 -2.60 -13.94 -18.39
CA LEU A 123 -3.20 -12.75 -17.80
C LEU A 123 -2.57 -12.44 -16.43
N ILE A 124 -1.95 -11.27 -16.29
CA ILE A 124 -1.42 -10.77 -15.01
C ILE A 124 -2.50 -9.97 -14.28
N SER A 125 -3.13 -9.03 -14.99
CA SER A 125 -4.17 -8.18 -14.44
C SER A 125 -5.19 -7.83 -15.51
N GLN A 126 -6.40 -7.58 -15.05
CA GLN A 126 -7.51 -7.13 -15.88
C GLN A 126 -8.12 -5.90 -15.23
N GLU A 127 -8.15 -4.79 -15.96
CA GLU A 127 -8.92 -3.63 -15.52
C GLU A 127 -10.39 -3.99 -15.71
N ILE A 128 -11.17 -4.02 -14.63
CA ILE A 128 -12.62 -4.17 -14.69
C ILE A 128 -13.18 -2.80 -15.10
N PRO A 129 -13.64 -2.61 -16.34
CA PRO A 129 -14.18 -1.32 -16.73
C PRO A 129 -15.52 -1.09 -16.03
N TYR A 130 -15.83 0.17 -15.73
CA TYR A 130 -17.15 0.56 -15.22
C TYR A 130 -18.26 0.03 -16.15
N PRO A 131 -19.48 -0.28 -15.65
CA PRO A 131 -20.48 -1.13 -16.32
C PRO A 131 -21.07 -0.66 -17.66
N SER A 132 -20.51 0.34 -18.33
CA SER A 132 -20.99 0.83 -19.62
C SER A 132 -19.83 1.06 -20.60
N MET A 133 -19.67 0.10 -21.51
CA MET A 133 -19.13 0.28 -22.87
C MET A 133 -17.62 0.54 -23.08
N VAL A 134 -16.75 0.29 -22.10
CA VAL A 134 -15.29 0.39 -22.35
C VAL A 134 -14.70 -1.02 -22.58
N PRO A 135 -13.88 -1.22 -23.63
CA PRO A 135 -13.20 -2.49 -23.85
C PRO A 135 -12.30 -2.86 -22.65
N ARG A 136 -12.12 -4.16 -22.44
CA ARG A 136 -11.42 -4.69 -21.25
C ARG A 136 -9.92 -4.63 -21.49
N ASN A 137 -9.21 -3.75 -20.81
CA ASN A 137 -7.75 -3.74 -20.87
C ASN A 137 -7.20 -4.89 -20.02
N CYS A 138 -6.38 -5.75 -20.63
CA CYS A 138 -5.68 -6.82 -19.94
C CYS A 138 -4.18 -6.62 -20.05
N ILE A 139 -3.48 -6.72 -18.92
CA ILE A 139 -2.02 -6.82 -18.92
C ILE A 139 -1.68 -8.30 -18.91
N GLN A 140 -0.94 -8.75 -19.91
CA GLN A 140 -0.59 -10.16 -20.09
C GLN A 140 0.92 -10.32 -20.18
N ARG A 141 1.46 -11.45 -19.72
CA ARG A 141 2.89 -11.78 -19.74
C ARG A 141 3.14 -13.01 -20.59
N CYS A 142 4.15 -12.96 -21.45
CA CYS A 142 4.64 -14.16 -22.12
C CYS A 142 5.37 -15.07 -21.11
N THR A 143 4.87 -16.29 -20.89
CA THR A 143 5.44 -17.22 -19.89
C THR A 143 5.53 -18.63 -20.45
N CYS A 144 6.41 -19.47 -19.88
CA CYS A 144 6.51 -20.85 -20.31
C CYS A 144 5.21 -21.62 -20.08
N LYS A 145 4.80 -22.41 -21.08
CA LYS A 145 3.53 -23.14 -21.11
C LYS A 145 3.34 -24.09 -19.93
N SER A 146 4.44 -24.60 -19.36
CA SER A 146 4.42 -25.40 -18.15
C SER A 146 5.74 -25.31 -17.39
N ILE A 147 5.74 -25.78 -16.14
CA ILE A 147 6.92 -25.89 -15.28
C ILE A 147 7.99 -26.88 -15.78
N GLU A 148 7.68 -27.68 -16.81
CA GLU A 148 8.65 -28.58 -17.46
C GLU A 148 9.61 -27.83 -18.37
N TYR A 149 9.32 -26.57 -18.69
CA TYR A 149 10.17 -25.72 -19.49
C TYR A 149 10.84 -24.65 -18.62
N ILE A 150 12.09 -24.34 -18.92
CA ILE A 150 12.87 -23.26 -18.33
C ILE A 150 12.87 -22.09 -19.31
N ASP A 151 12.71 -20.89 -18.76
CA ASP A 151 12.77 -19.64 -19.49
C ASP A 151 14.17 -19.39 -20.07
N LYS A 152 14.23 -19.20 -21.39
CA LYS A 152 15.32 -18.54 -22.10
C LYS A 152 14.78 -17.25 -22.68
N LEU A 153 15.68 -16.32 -23.04
CA LEU A 153 15.31 -14.95 -23.41
C LEU A 153 14.17 -14.87 -24.45
N THR A 154 14.14 -15.78 -25.42
CA THR A 154 13.16 -15.78 -26.54
C THR A 154 12.32 -17.06 -26.64
N HIS A 155 12.55 -18.07 -25.80
CA HIS A 155 11.84 -19.35 -25.88
C HIS A 155 11.92 -20.11 -24.55
N CYS A 156 11.09 -21.14 -24.41
CA CYS A 156 11.12 -22.02 -23.26
C CYS A 156 11.68 -23.39 -23.66
N LYS A 157 12.77 -23.82 -22.99
CA LYS A 157 13.46 -25.08 -23.29
C LYS A 157 13.06 -26.15 -22.28
N LYS A 158 12.81 -27.38 -22.72
CA LYS A 158 12.41 -28.47 -21.82
C LYS A 158 13.55 -28.81 -20.85
N LYS A 159 13.23 -29.07 -19.59
CA LYS A 159 14.20 -29.39 -18.52
C LYS A 159 15.08 -30.60 -18.87
N GLU A 160 14.55 -31.60 -19.56
CA GLU A 160 15.28 -32.82 -19.95
C GLU A 160 16.38 -32.56 -20.99
N ASP A 161 16.24 -31.50 -21.79
CA ASP A 161 17.23 -31.13 -22.82
C ASP A 161 18.45 -30.39 -22.23
N PHE A 162 18.46 -30.16 -20.92
CA PHE A 162 19.66 -29.76 -20.18
C PHE A 162 20.49 -31.01 -19.84
N LYS A 163 21.17 -31.58 -20.83
CA LYS A 163 22.43 -32.28 -20.54
C LYS A 163 23.47 -31.19 -20.30
N ILE A 164 23.96 -31.11 -19.06
CA ILE A 164 24.97 -30.12 -18.63
C ILE A 164 26.29 -30.47 -19.33
N GLU A 165 26.47 -30.04 -20.58
CA GLU A 165 27.80 -29.88 -21.15
C GLU A 165 28.34 -28.56 -20.64
N GLY A 166 29.42 -28.65 -19.85
CA GLY A 166 29.93 -27.59 -19.00
C GLY A 166 30.42 -26.38 -19.79
N GLN A 167 29.53 -25.42 -20.02
CA GLN A 167 29.85 -24.02 -20.25
C GLN A 167 28.55 -23.23 -20.28
N THR A 168 28.23 -22.55 -19.19
CA THR A 168 27.49 -21.29 -19.28
C THR A 168 27.78 -20.51 -18.01
N ASP A 169 28.40 -19.35 -18.20
CA ASP A 169 28.52 -18.26 -17.26
C ASP A 169 27.12 -17.78 -16.86
N SER A 170 26.51 -18.51 -15.93
CA SER A 170 25.31 -18.08 -15.25
C SER A 170 25.76 -17.05 -14.21
N TYR A 171 25.64 -15.77 -14.56
CA TYR A 171 25.63 -14.68 -13.58
C TYR A 171 24.73 -15.09 -12.43
N GLY A 172 25.34 -15.36 -11.27
CA GLY A 172 24.71 -15.96 -10.10
C GLY A 172 23.72 -15.01 -9.47
N PHE A 173 22.49 -15.00 -9.98
CA PHE A 173 21.35 -14.34 -9.32
C PHE A 173 20.88 -15.15 -8.09
N THR A 174 21.50 -16.30 -7.80
CA THR A 174 21.15 -17.19 -6.69
C THR A 174 21.61 -16.69 -5.32
N GLU A 175 22.32 -15.57 -5.21
CA GLU A 175 22.73 -15.03 -3.91
C GLU A 175 21.60 -14.29 -3.17
N TYR A 176 20.51 -13.95 -3.88
CA TYR A 176 19.22 -13.64 -3.25
C TYR A 176 18.29 -14.84 -3.40
N CYS A 177 18.57 -15.94 -2.68
CA CYS A 177 17.54 -16.95 -2.46
C CYS A 177 16.38 -16.27 -1.72
N PRO A 178 15.20 -16.09 -2.34
CA PRO A 178 14.06 -15.54 -1.64
C PRO A 178 13.79 -16.43 -0.43
N LYS A 179 13.60 -15.83 0.75
CA LYS A 179 13.17 -16.56 1.93
C LYS A 179 11.96 -17.40 1.53
N ALA A 180 11.92 -18.67 1.94
CA ALA A 180 10.79 -19.55 1.59
C ALA A 180 9.43 -18.97 2.02
N TYR A 181 9.44 -18.08 3.03
CA TYR A 181 8.29 -17.35 3.52
C TYR A 181 8.69 -15.92 3.87
N TYR A 182 7.92 -14.97 3.40
CA TYR A 182 7.97 -13.56 3.75
C TYR A 182 6.83 -13.23 4.70
N ASN A 183 7.03 -12.26 5.59
CA ASN A 183 5.96 -11.76 6.43
C ASN A 183 5.05 -10.83 5.63
N LEU A 184 3.80 -10.70 6.08
CA LEU A 184 2.86 -9.74 5.52
C LEU A 184 3.45 -8.32 5.63
N GLY A 185 3.53 -7.62 4.50
CA GLY A 185 4.09 -6.29 4.39
C GLY A 185 5.56 -6.23 4.00
N ASP A 186 6.30 -7.34 4.01
CA ASP A 186 7.71 -7.35 3.58
C ASP A 186 7.84 -6.92 2.11
N GLU A 187 8.77 -6.03 1.83
CA GLU A 187 9.07 -5.55 0.48
C GLU A 187 10.36 -6.16 -0.07
N ILE A 188 10.39 -6.41 -1.38
CA ILE A 188 11.58 -6.86 -2.11
C ILE A 188 11.74 -6.10 -3.41
N ALA A 189 12.98 -5.85 -3.81
CA ALA A 189 13.31 -5.43 -5.16
C ALA A 189 13.54 -6.66 -6.04
N ASP A 190 12.84 -6.76 -7.15
CA ASP A 190 12.87 -7.88 -8.06
C ASP A 190 13.17 -7.41 -9.49
N ILE A 191 14.36 -7.75 -9.98
CA ILE A 191 14.83 -7.38 -11.32
C ILE A 191 14.04 -8.18 -12.36
N GLY A 192 13.34 -7.46 -13.24
CA GLY A 192 12.42 -8.02 -14.22
C GLY A 192 11.05 -8.46 -13.68
N CYS A 193 10.72 -8.21 -12.40
CA CYS A 193 9.38 -8.48 -11.85
C CYS A 193 8.89 -9.93 -11.96
N ARG A 194 9.81 -10.88 -11.83
CA ARG A 194 9.57 -12.31 -11.95
C ARG A 194 8.72 -12.88 -10.82
N LEU A 195 8.82 -12.34 -9.61
CA LEU A 195 8.11 -12.76 -8.41
C LEU A 195 6.70 -12.15 -8.29
N ALA A 196 6.34 -11.16 -9.12
CA ALA A 196 5.00 -10.56 -9.10
C ALA A 196 3.91 -11.63 -9.30
N GLY A 197 2.97 -11.73 -8.36
CA GLY A 197 1.89 -12.73 -8.35
C GLY A 197 2.27 -14.10 -7.76
N HIS A 198 3.55 -14.35 -7.46
CA HIS A 198 3.96 -15.58 -6.76
C HIS A 198 3.55 -15.56 -5.30
N GLU A 199 3.37 -16.75 -4.73
CA GLU A 199 3.11 -16.93 -3.30
C GLU A 199 4.35 -16.51 -2.50
N CYS A 200 4.14 -15.60 -1.54
CA CYS A 200 5.17 -15.17 -0.60
C CYS A 200 4.93 -15.74 0.81
N GLY A 201 3.75 -16.34 1.04
CA GLY A 201 3.42 -17.14 2.22
C GLY A 201 1.98 -17.64 2.21
N ILE A 202 1.49 -18.16 3.34
CA ILE A 202 0.15 -18.76 3.42
C ILE A 202 -0.93 -17.69 3.18
N ASN A 203 -1.70 -17.85 2.10
CA ASN A 203 -2.71 -16.88 1.63
C ASN A 203 -2.14 -15.49 1.29
N MET A 204 -0.85 -15.43 0.93
CA MET A 204 -0.14 -14.19 0.61
C MET A 204 0.55 -14.31 -0.74
N ARG A 205 0.57 -13.22 -1.50
CA ARG A 205 1.28 -13.11 -2.79
C ARG A 205 2.06 -11.81 -2.86
N PHE A 206 3.12 -11.82 -3.65
CA PHE A 206 3.83 -10.61 -4.02
C PHE A 206 2.97 -9.74 -4.94
N VAL A 207 2.63 -8.55 -4.45
CA VAL A 207 1.88 -7.53 -5.18
C VAL A 207 2.86 -6.46 -5.66
N LEU A 208 2.68 -6.02 -6.91
CA LEU A 208 3.52 -4.99 -7.52
C LEU A 208 3.22 -3.63 -6.89
N MET A 209 4.22 -3.01 -6.27
CA MET A 209 4.11 -1.68 -5.67
C MET A 209 4.62 -0.59 -6.62
N GLU A 210 5.79 -0.80 -7.20
CA GLU A 210 6.46 0.18 -8.06
C GLU A 210 7.24 -0.51 -9.17
N THR A 211 7.31 0.07 -10.37
CA THR A 211 8.16 -0.43 -11.47
C THR A 211 9.33 0.51 -11.71
N LEU A 212 10.54 -0.05 -11.74
CA LEU A 212 11.78 0.65 -12.03
C LEU A 212 12.04 0.58 -13.54
N LYS A 213 12.10 1.73 -14.21
CA LYS A 213 12.29 1.82 -15.65
C LYS A 213 13.63 2.50 -15.99
N ALA A 214 14.37 1.94 -16.95
CA ALA A 214 15.52 2.62 -17.54
C ALA A 214 15.02 3.59 -18.61
N ALA A 215 15.40 4.86 -18.51
CA ALA A 215 15.28 5.79 -19.62
C ALA A 215 16.35 5.43 -20.66
N ASN A 216 15.95 4.73 -21.73
CA ASN A 216 16.81 4.54 -22.88
C ASN A 216 16.73 5.77 -23.81
N SER A 217 17.79 6.05 -24.56
CA SER A 217 17.92 7.25 -25.42
C SER A 217 16.81 7.44 -26.46
N GLN A 218 16.02 6.40 -26.73
CA GLN A 218 14.91 6.40 -27.69
C GLN A 218 13.52 6.52 -27.04
N ASN A 219 13.41 7.02 -25.80
CA ASN A 219 12.13 7.15 -25.05
C ASN A 219 11.37 5.83 -24.82
N GLN A 220 11.94 4.67 -25.15
CA GLN A 220 11.40 3.37 -24.78
C GLN A 220 11.85 3.02 -23.36
N SER A 221 10.91 3.05 -22.42
CA SER A 221 11.18 2.73 -21.02
C SER A 221 11.12 1.20 -20.82
N HIS A 222 12.27 0.53 -20.79
CA HIS A 222 12.32 -0.89 -20.40
C HIS A 222 12.21 -1.00 -18.88
N ILE A 223 11.30 -1.86 -18.40
CA ILE A 223 11.22 -2.21 -16.96
C ILE A 223 12.49 -3.00 -16.63
N ILE A 224 13.34 -2.43 -15.77
CA ILE A 224 14.53 -3.10 -15.25
C ILE A 224 14.14 -3.98 -14.06
N GLY A 225 13.19 -3.54 -13.25
CA GLY A 225 12.74 -4.27 -12.07
C GLY A 225 11.51 -3.65 -11.44
N CYS A 226 11.16 -4.12 -10.25
CA CYS A 226 10.09 -3.54 -9.45
C CYS A 226 10.31 -3.77 -7.98
N ILE A 227 9.58 -2.99 -7.19
CA ILE A 227 9.38 -3.24 -5.77
C ILE A 227 8.08 -4.03 -5.62
N LEU A 228 8.15 -5.18 -4.97
CA LEU A 228 7.03 -6.05 -4.66
C LEU A 228 6.81 -6.07 -3.15
N ARG A 229 5.55 -6.11 -2.71
CA ARG A 229 5.19 -6.28 -1.29
C ARG A 229 4.42 -7.58 -1.10
N CYS A 230 4.76 -8.35 -0.09
CA CYS A 230 4.00 -9.54 0.29
C CYS A 230 2.67 -9.12 0.92
N ASN A 231 1.54 -9.33 0.24
CA ASN A 231 0.21 -8.91 0.68
C ASN A 231 -0.77 -10.08 0.70
N CYS A 232 -1.89 -9.94 1.42
CA CYS A 232 -2.98 -10.90 1.33
C CYS A 232 -3.50 -11.02 -0.11
N GLU A 233 -3.78 -12.23 -0.55
CA GLU A 233 -4.28 -12.49 -1.89
C GLU A 233 -5.61 -11.76 -2.14
N GLU A 234 -5.63 -10.84 -3.12
CA GLU A 234 -6.69 -9.83 -3.33
C GLU A 234 -8.07 -10.36 -3.79
N ASN A 235 -8.30 -11.68 -3.79
CA ASN A 235 -9.56 -12.27 -4.27
C ASN A 235 -10.76 -12.12 -3.30
N PHE A 236 -10.89 -10.99 -2.59
CA PHE A 236 -11.94 -10.68 -1.59
C PHE A 236 -12.07 -11.63 -0.39
N GLU A 237 -11.34 -12.74 -0.40
CA GLU A 237 -11.45 -13.78 0.59
C GLU A 237 -10.49 -13.62 1.75
N PHE A 238 -9.43 -12.81 1.66
CA PHE A 238 -8.43 -12.70 2.72
C PHE A 238 -8.32 -11.26 3.20
N PHE A 239 -8.21 -11.08 4.52
CA PHE A 239 -7.97 -9.79 5.14
C PHE A 239 -6.88 -9.95 6.18
N GLU A 240 -6.12 -8.89 6.40
CA GLU A 240 -5.13 -8.84 7.45
C GLU A 240 -5.81 -8.89 8.83
N LYS A 241 -5.41 -9.84 9.65
CA LYS A 241 -5.79 -9.94 11.06
C LYS A 241 -4.57 -10.39 11.86
N ASP A 242 -4.15 -9.56 12.80
CA ASP A 242 -3.04 -9.84 13.71
C ASP A 242 -1.73 -10.20 12.96
N GLY A 243 -1.43 -9.49 11.87
CA GLY A 243 -0.24 -9.71 11.03
C GLY A 243 -0.31 -10.96 10.13
N GLN A 244 -1.45 -11.63 10.05
CA GLN A 244 -1.67 -12.80 9.20
C GLN A 244 -2.85 -12.58 8.24
N CYS A 245 -2.80 -13.24 7.08
CA CYS A 245 -3.92 -13.23 6.14
C CYS A 245 -4.95 -14.29 6.52
N ALA A 246 -6.02 -13.83 7.17
CA ALA A 246 -7.13 -14.66 7.57
C ALA A 246 -8.20 -14.65 6.48
N ARG A 247 -8.77 -15.83 6.19
CA ARG A 247 -9.93 -15.90 5.29
C ARG A 247 -11.10 -15.16 5.95
N LYS A 248 -11.69 -14.20 5.25
CA LYS A 248 -12.95 -13.54 5.55
C LYS A 248 -14.05 -14.59 5.54
N TRP A 249 -14.21 -15.24 6.69
CA TRP A 249 -15.36 -16.08 6.93
C TRP A 249 -16.61 -15.22 6.78
N TYR A 250 -17.48 -15.59 5.85
CA TYR A 250 -18.75 -14.90 5.64
C TYR A 250 -19.65 -14.94 6.91
N CYS A 251 -19.29 -15.80 7.87
CA CYS A 251 -20.09 -16.18 9.01
C CYS A 251 -19.21 -16.38 10.26
N GLU A 252 -19.62 -15.81 11.39
CA GLU A 252 -18.88 -15.85 12.64
C GLU A 252 -18.80 -17.29 13.17
N GLY A 253 -17.58 -17.76 13.49
CA GLY A 253 -17.34 -19.11 13.99
C GLY A 253 -17.64 -20.24 12.99
N GLY A 254 -17.69 -19.95 11.69
CA GLY A 254 -18.01 -20.93 10.64
C GLY A 254 -19.51 -21.20 10.46
N PHE A 255 -20.38 -20.54 11.24
CA PHE A 255 -21.84 -20.73 11.17
C PHE A 255 -22.57 -19.43 10.83
N CYS A 256 -23.40 -19.48 9.79
CA CYS A 256 -24.19 -18.36 9.31
C CYS A 256 -25.52 -18.29 10.04
N HIS A 257 -25.92 -17.09 10.46
CA HIS A 257 -27.29 -16.88 10.90
C HIS A 257 -28.29 -17.25 9.79
N LEU A 258 -29.36 -17.94 10.19
CA LEU A 258 -30.47 -18.30 9.31
C LEU A 258 -30.98 -17.06 8.55
N LYS A 259 -31.19 -17.20 7.23
CA LYS A 259 -31.63 -16.13 6.30
C LYS A 259 -30.61 -15.01 6.01
N ARG A 260 -29.39 -15.02 6.57
CA ARG A 260 -28.32 -14.08 6.18
C ARG A 260 -28.02 -14.24 4.68
N LYS A 261 -28.00 -13.12 3.95
CA LYS A 261 -27.68 -13.09 2.52
C LYS A 261 -26.18 -12.88 2.31
N ILE A 262 -25.61 -13.54 1.31
CA ILE A 262 -24.20 -13.50 0.95
C ILE A 262 -24.10 -13.41 -0.56
N TYR A 263 -23.12 -12.66 -1.06
CA TYR A 263 -22.77 -12.63 -2.48
C TYR A 263 -21.64 -13.62 -2.70
N ASP A 264 -21.83 -14.54 -3.64
CA ASP A 264 -20.93 -15.64 -3.92
C ASP A 264 -20.63 -15.69 -5.42
N TYR A 265 -19.36 -15.53 -5.76
CA TYR A 265 -18.87 -15.54 -7.13
C TYR A 265 -18.75 -16.99 -7.63
N GLY A 266 -19.42 -17.31 -8.74
CA GLY A 266 -19.55 -18.66 -9.28
C GLY A 266 -20.53 -19.55 -8.53
N CYS A 267 -21.25 -19.01 -7.54
CA CYS A 267 -22.28 -19.74 -6.78
C CYS A 267 -21.75 -21.00 -6.07
N ARG A 268 -20.45 -21.02 -5.74
CA ARG A 268 -19.71 -22.16 -5.19
C ARG A 268 -20.20 -22.64 -3.82
N LEU A 269 -20.82 -21.79 -3.01
CA LEU A 269 -21.31 -22.20 -1.69
C LEU A 269 -22.66 -22.93 -1.76
N THR A 270 -23.39 -22.91 -2.88
CA THR A 270 -24.72 -23.54 -2.95
C THR A 270 -24.66 -25.02 -2.59
N GLY A 271 -25.43 -25.41 -1.58
CA GLY A 271 -25.45 -26.79 -1.05
C GLY A 271 -24.47 -27.05 0.08
N LEU A 272 -23.43 -26.23 0.26
CA LEU A 272 -22.51 -26.36 1.39
C LEU A 272 -23.23 -26.04 2.70
N GLU A 273 -22.79 -26.70 3.76
CA GLU A 273 -23.30 -26.46 5.10
C GLU A 273 -22.90 -25.05 5.58
N CYS A 274 -23.89 -24.35 6.14
CA CYS A 274 -23.71 -23.00 6.68
C CYS A 274 -24.11 -22.94 8.16
N GLY A 275 -24.36 -24.08 8.79
CA GLY A 275 -25.04 -24.22 10.07
C GLY A 275 -25.37 -25.69 10.35
N ILE A 276 -25.56 -26.06 11.62
CA ILE A 276 -26.09 -27.37 11.98
C ILE A 276 -27.46 -27.54 11.30
N HIS A 277 -27.57 -28.51 10.39
CA HIS A 277 -28.75 -28.74 9.55
C HIS A 277 -29.15 -27.57 8.64
N MET A 278 -28.20 -26.70 8.28
CA MET A 278 -28.44 -25.60 7.35
C MET A 278 -27.47 -25.66 6.18
N LYS A 279 -27.93 -25.28 4.99
CA LYS A 279 -27.14 -25.17 3.77
C LYS A 279 -27.35 -23.83 3.08
N PHE A 280 -26.35 -23.37 2.35
CA PHE A 280 -26.51 -22.22 1.47
C PHE A 280 -27.43 -22.57 0.31
N VAL A 281 -28.34 -21.67 0.01
CA VAL A 281 -29.27 -21.80 -1.11
C VAL A 281 -29.22 -20.52 -1.93
N THR A 282 -28.93 -20.65 -3.22
CA THR A 282 -29.02 -19.53 -4.17
C THR A 282 -30.45 -18.98 -4.21
N THR A 283 -30.58 -17.68 -3.97
CA THR A 283 -31.85 -16.95 -3.95
C THR A 283 -32.08 -16.12 -5.19
N LYS A 284 -31.00 -15.57 -5.75
CA LYS A 284 -31.04 -14.72 -6.94
C LYS A 284 -29.67 -14.83 -7.63
N LYS A 285 -29.65 -15.09 -8.93
CA LYS A 285 -28.47 -14.85 -9.77
C LYS A 285 -28.54 -13.42 -10.29
N ILE A 286 -27.48 -12.65 -10.13
CA ILE A 286 -27.42 -11.27 -10.64
C ILE A 286 -26.95 -11.28 -12.10
N ASN A 287 -25.96 -12.11 -12.39
CA ASN A 287 -25.39 -12.39 -13.72
C ASN A 287 -24.72 -13.78 -13.69
N ASP A 288 -24.06 -14.18 -14.78
CA ASP A 288 -23.46 -15.52 -14.95
C ASP A 288 -22.37 -15.86 -13.92
N GLY A 289 -21.86 -14.86 -13.20
CA GLY A 289 -20.80 -15.03 -12.21
C GLY A 289 -21.21 -14.74 -10.77
N ILE A 290 -22.36 -14.12 -10.47
CA ILE A 290 -22.65 -13.66 -9.09
C ILE A 290 -24.01 -14.16 -8.61
N CYS A 291 -23.98 -14.93 -7.52
CA CYS A 291 -25.17 -15.41 -6.82
C CYS A 291 -25.37 -14.70 -5.48
N ILE A 292 -26.59 -14.28 -5.19
CA ILE A 292 -27.04 -13.99 -3.83
C ILE A 292 -27.54 -15.29 -3.22
N GLN A 293 -26.84 -15.80 -2.23
CA GLN A 293 -27.21 -17.00 -1.47
C GLN A 293 -27.67 -16.64 -0.07
N LYS A 294 -28.43 -17.53 0.56
CA LYS A 294 -28.75 -17.43 1.98
C LYS A 294 -28.69 -18.78 2.67
N CYS A 295 -28.35 -18.76 3.95
CA CYS A 295 -28.39 -19.95 4.79
C CYS A 295 -29.85 -20.34 5.11
N LYS A 296 -30.23 -21.60 4.84
CA LYS A 296 -31.57 -22.18 5.04
C LYS A 296 -31.44 -23.59 5.62
N TYR A 297 -32.48 -24.10 6.29
CA TYR A 297 -32.48 -25.50 6.73
C TYR A 297 -32.33 -26.48 5.55
N ALA A 298 -31.51 -27.52 5.75
CA ALA A 298 -31.13 -28.49 4.73
C ALA A 298 -32.22 -29.53 4.41
N LYS A 299 -33.12 -29.78 5.37
CA LYS A 299 -34.29 -30.66 5.25
C LYS A 299 -35.57 -29.83 5.25
N ASP A 300 -36.56 -30.23 4.46
CA ASP A 300 -37.97 -29.80 4.50
C ASP A 300 -38.66 -30.27 5.80
N GLY A 301 -38.02 -30.08 6.95
CA GLY A 301 -38.65 -30.18 8.24
C GLY A 301 -39.78 -29.17 8.24
N LYS A 302 -41.01 -29.67 8.09
CA LYS A 302 -42.28 -28.94 8.10
C LYS A 302 -42.42 -28.15 9.41
N TYR A 303 -41.68 -27.06 9.56
CA TYR A 303 -41.92 -26.11 10.62
C TYR A 303 -43.10 -25.26 10.18
N LYS A 304 -44.26 -25.53 10.78
CA LYS A 304 -45.50 -24.78 10.57
C LYS A 304 -45.29 -23.35 11.09
N ASP A 305 -44.73 -22.48 10.25
CA ASP A 305 -44.74 -21.04 10.48
C ASP A 305 -46.21 -20.59 10.51
N LYS A 306 -46.68 -20.28 11.72
CA LYS A 306 -47.98 -19.64 11.95
C LYS A 306 -48.00 -18.33 11.17
N LYS A 307 -48.82 -18.30 10.11
CA LYS A 307 -49.19 -17.13 9.31
C LYS A 307 -49.30 -15.87 10.20
N LYS A 308 -48.38 -14.92 10.02
CA LYS A 308 -48.64 -13.51 10.32
C LYS A 308 -48.70 -12.73 9.01
N ASN A 309 -49.74 -11.92 8.94
CA ASN A 309 -50.26 -11.23 7.77
C ASN A 309 -49.22 -10.52 6.92
N LYS A 310 -49.38 -10.70 5.60
CA LYS A 310 -48.89 -9.81 4.55
C LYS A 310 -49.40 -8.40 4.84
N GLN A 311 -48.48 -7.46 5.01
CA GLN A 311 -48.78 -6.05 4.79
C GLN A 311 -47.80 -5.51 3.74
N ASN A 312 -48.34 -4.64 2.93
CA ASN A 312 -48.02 -4.46 1.52
C ASN A 312 -46.63 -3.87 1.24
N PHE A 313 -46.13 -4.31 0.08
CA PHE A 313 -45.02 -3.77 -0.68
C PHE A 313 -45.29 -2.29 -1.01
N VAL A 314 -44.42 -1.37 -0.57
CA VAL A 314 -44.29 -0.04 -1.15
C VAL A 314 -42.80 0.29 -1.28
N GLU A 315 -42.37 0.29 -2.54
CA GLU A 315 -41.28 0.98 -3.23
C GLU A 315 -39.90 1.23 -2.59
N HIS A 316 -38.90 0.95 -3.44
CA HIS A 316 -37.47 1.16 -3.31
C HIS A 316 -37.09 2.58 -2.86
N LYS A 317 -37.08 2.80 -1.55
CA LYS A 317 -36.39 3.96 -0.96
C LYS A 317 -34.88 3.67 -0.98
N SER A 318 -34.17 4.41 -1.83
CA SER A 318 -32.70 4.52 -1.84
C SER A 318 -32.15 4.40 -0.42
N ILE A 319 -31.44 3.32 -0.13
CA ILE A 319 -30.78 3.10 1.14
C ILE A 319 -29.49 3.94 1.11
N THR A 320 -29.61 5.26 1.20
CA THR A 320 -28.52 6.10 1.68
C THR A 320 -28.36 5.80 3.17
N LYS A 321 -27.53 4.81 3.47
CA LYS A 321 -27.14 4.47 4.83
C LYS A 321 -26.31 5.64 5.35
N PHE A 322 -26.94 6.58 6.04
CA PHE A 322 -26.25 7.70 6.69
C PHE A 322 -25.12 7.17 7.57
N LEU A 323 -23.94 7.75 7.41
CA LEU A 323 -22.78 7.44 8.24
C LEU A 323 -22.95 8.11 9.61
N LYS A 324 -22.28 7.55 10.62
CA LYS A 324 -22.15 8.18 11.93
C LYS A 324 -20.95 9.12 11.92
N THR A 325 -21.00 10.18 12.73
CA THR A 325 -19.83 11.05 12.95
C THR A 325 -18.62 10.22 13.38
N GLY A 326 -17.45 10.55 12.83
CA GLY A 326 -16.20 9.84 13.07
C GLY A 326 -15.90 8.68 12.13
N GLN A 327 -16.84 8.23 11.30
CA GLN A 327 -16.53 7.18 10.30
C GLN A 327 -15.59 7.70 9.22
N ILE A 328 -14.58 6.89 8.88
CA ILE A 328 -13.60 7.17 7.83
C ILE A 328 -13.96 6.33 6.59
N LEU A 329 -13.90 6.98 5.43
CA LEU A 329 -14.08 6.39 4.11
C LEU A 329 -12.82 6.64 3.29
N GLU A 330 -12.43 5.68 2.48
CA GLU A 330 -11.43 5.85 1.43
C GLU A 330 -12.13 6.36 0.16
N ASP A 331 -11.65 7.50 -0.36
CA ASP A 331 -12.27 8.22 -1.47
C ASP A 331 -11.22 8.56 -2.54
N PHE A 332 -11.29 7.87 -3.68
CA PHE A 332 -10.42 8.09 -4.82
C PHE A 332 -10.86 9.37 -5.55
N GLY A 333 -9.92 10.27 -5.78
CA GLY A 333 -10.13 11.63 -6.30
C GLY A 333 -10.65 12.62 -5.27
N CYS A 334 -10.83 12.21 -4.01
CA CYS A 334 -11.33 13.06 -2.93
C CYS A 334 -12.69 13.73 -3.24
N LEU A 335 -13.49 13.12 -4.12
CA LEU A 335 -14.73 13.65 -4.70
C LEU A 335 -15.85 13.88 -3.68
N SER A 336 -15.82 13.16 -2.57
CA SER A 336 -16.77 13.28 -1.47
C SER A 336 -16.40 14.42 -0.50
N SER A 337 -15.28 15.12 -0.69
CA SER A 337 -14.88 16.24 0.19
C SER A 337 -15.98 17.30 0.28
N ASN A 338 -16.33 17.70 1.50
CA ASN A 338 -17.40 18.65 1.82
C ASN A 338 -18.82 18.20 1.42
N THR A 339 -19.01 16.97 0.93
CA THR A 339 -20.36 16.43 0.66
C THR A 339 -21.03 15.95 1.95
N GLU A 340 -22.36 15.97 1.98
CA GLU A 340 -23.14 15.55 3.14
C GLU A 340 -23.02 14.03 3.37
N CYS A 341 -22.51 13.64 4.54
CA CYS A 341 -22.42 12.23 4.97
C CYS A 341 -23.50 11.84 5.99
N GLY A 342 -24.27 12.83 6.48
CA GLY A 342 -25.27 12.70 7.51
C GLY A 342 -25.97 14.03 7.79
N LYS A 343 -27.03 14.02 8.62
CA LYS A 343 -27.73 15.25 9.00
C LYS A 343 -26.78 16.17 9.77
N ASN A 344 -26.51 17.36 9.23
CA ASN A 344 -25.55 18.34 9.75
C ASN A 344 -24.09 17.82 9.77
N MET A 345 -23.76 16.84 8.91
CA MET A 345 -22.43 16.24 8.81
C MET A 345 -21.90 16.32 7.39
N VAL A 346 -20.60 16.52 7.24
CA VAL A 346 -19.90 16.57 5.95
C VAL A 346 -18.62 15.72 6.00
N PHE A 347 -18.22 15.15 4.87
CA PHE A 347 -16.92 14.51 4.75
C PHE A 347 -15.80 15.56 4.72
N ARG A 348 -14.75 15.34 5.51
CA ARG A 348 -13.53 16.16 5.50
C ARG A 348 -12.31 15.25 5.29
N PRO A 349 -11.36 15.59 4.39
CA PRO A 349 -10.14 14.81 4.24
C PRO A 349 -9.31 14.85 5.53
N VAL A 350 -8.88 13.69 5.99
CA VAL A 350 -7.95 13.50 7.11
C VAL A 350 -6.52 13.36 6.59
N VAL A 351 -6.35 12.57 5.53
CA VAL A 351 -5.08 12.33 4.87
C VAL A 351 -5.30 12.36 3.37
N ARG A 352 -4.43 13.06 2.64
CA ARG A 352 -4.37 13.05 1.18
C ARG A 352 -3.10 12.33 0.76
N PHE A 353 -3.24 11.37 -0.14
CA PHE A 353 -2.14 10.67 -0.77
C PHE A 353 -2.04 11.18 -2.21
N TYR A 354 -0.92 11.82 -2.52
CA TYR A 354 -0.55 12.16 -3.89
C TYR A 354 0.33 11.02 -4.40
N ASN A 355 -0.19 10.22 -5.33
CA ASN A 355 0.60 9.13 -5.91
C ASN A 355 1.66 9.75 -6.85
N ILE A 356 2.94 9.71 -6.46
CA ILE A 356 4.06 10.36 -7.18
C ILE A 356 4.49 9.55 -8.43
N SER A 357 3.94 8.34 -8.65
CA SER A 357 4.20 7.58 -9.86
C SER A 357 3.62 8.28 -11.10
N SER A 358 4.51 8.62 -12.03
CA SER A 358 4.31 9.53 -13.17
C SER A 358 3.28 9.09 -14.23
N SER A 359 2.36 8.18 -13.93
CA SER A 359 1.45 7.60 -14.93
C SER A 359 -0.03 7.83 -14.67
N LEU A 360 -0.52 8.02 -13.44
CA LEU A 360 -1.91 8.45 -13.16
C LEU A 360 -1.97 9.00 -11.73
N SER A 361 -2.01 10.32 -11.59
CA SER A 361 -2.18 11.00 -10.30
C SER A 361 -3.63 10.87 -9.82
N HIS A 362 -4.05 9.68 -9.41
CA HIS A 362 -5.29 9.52 -8.67
C HIS A 362 -5.00 9.96 -7.23
N GLU A 363 -5.27 11.23 -6.92
CA GLU A 363 -5.29 11.73 -5.55
C GLU A 363 -6.22 10.81 -4.75
N LYS A 364 -5.74 10.22 -3.66
CA LYS A 364 -6.53 9.33 -2.82
C LYS A 364 -6.69 9.99 -1.46
N CYS A 365 -7.91 10.13 -0.96
CA CYS A 365 -8.15 10.69 0.37
C CYS A 365 -8.70 9.64 1.32
N LEU A 366 -8.25 9.66 2.57
CA LEU A 366 -9.05 9.15 3.68
C LEU A 366 -9.89 10.30 4.22
N GLN A 367 -11.21 10.20 4.12
CA GLN A 367 -12.14 11.24 4.54
C GLN A 367 -12.95 10.80 5.76
N ARG A 368 -13.10 11.69 6.74
CA ARG A 368 -13.88 11.48 7.95
C ARG A 368 -15.20 12.24 7.85
N CYS A 369 -16.31 11.57 8.16
CA CYS A 369 -17.60 12.22 8.36
C CYS A 369 -17.56 13.02 9.67
N THR A 370 -17.68 14.33 9.59
CA THR A 370 -17.57 15.28 10.72
C THR A 370 -18.75 16.24 10.75
N CYS A 371 -18.97 16.95 11.86
CA CYS A 371 -20.02 17.98 11.90
C CYS A 371 -19.68 19.15 10.96
N ASN A 372 -20.71 19.67 10.29
CA ASN A 372 -20.60 20.91 9.52
C ASN A 372 -20.23 22.07 10.46
N ASP A 373 -19.59 23.14 9.96
CA ASP A 373 -18.92 24.18 10.75
C ASP A 373 -19.84 24.93 11.72
N LYS A 374 -21.15 24.97 11.43
CA LYS A 374 -22.20 25.53 12.30
C LYS A 374 -22.62 24.61 13.45
N PHE A 375 -22.00 23.44 13.56
CA PHE A 375 -22.35 22.39 14.51
C PHE A 375 -21.08 21.87 15.20
N TYR A 376 -21.22 21.42 16.44
CA TYR A 376 -20.18 20.70 17.17
C TYR A 376 -20.65 19.27 17.47
N GLU A 377 -19.71 18.36 17.67
CA GLU A 377 -20.00 16.96 17.97
C GLU A 377 -20.22 16.76 19.47
N GLU A 378 -21.38 16.22 19.84
CA GLU A 378 -21.69 15.81 21.21
C GLU A 378 -22.38 14.44 21.19
N ASN A 379 -21.78 13.45 21.87
CA ASN A 379 -22.28 12.07 21.92
C ASN A 379 -22.53 11.45 20.52
N GLY A 380 -21.67 11.74 19.54
CA GLY A 380 -21.79 11.25 18.17
C GLY A 380 -22.94 11.88 17.37
N ARG A 381 -23.47 13.02 17.81
CA ARG A 381 -24.48 13.81 17.11
C ARG A 381 -23.96 15.24 16.89
N CYS A 382 -24.39 15.87 15.81
CA CYS A 382 -24.02 17.26 15.51
C CYS A 382 -25.08 18.23 16.04
N ILE A 383 -24.70 19.06 17.01
CA ILE A 383 -25.55 20.05 17.68
C ILE A 383 -25.18 21.44 17.19
N LYS A 384 -26.17 22.29 16.90
CA LYS A 384 -25.95 23.63 16.36
C LYS A 384 -25.19 24.47 17.40
N ARG A 385 -24.13 25.14 16.98
CA ARG A 385 -23.50 26.18 17.81
C ARG A 385 -24.52 27.28 18.05
N ILE A 386 -24.70 27.69 19.30
CA ILE A 386 -25.44 28.91 19.62
C ILE A 386 -24.48 30.03 19.23
N ASP A 387 -24.85 30.83 18.23
CA ASP A 387 -24.13 32.04 17.88
C ASP A 387 -24.32 32.99 19.08
N ILE A 388 -23.36 33.00 20.02
CA ILE A 388 -23.30 33.99 21.11
C ILE A 388 -22.67 35.26 20.53
N ASP A 389 -23.22 35.74 19.43
CA ASP A 389 -22.92 37.03 18.85
C ASP A 389 -24.11 37.94 19.22
N GLU A 390 -24.25 38.29 20.50
CA GLU A 390 -25.13 39.35 21.07
C GLU A 390 -25.32 39.16 22.59
N VAL A 391 -24.23 38.91 23.33
CA VAL A 391 -24.27 39.19 24.77
C VAL A 391 -23.16 40.18 25.01
N ASP A 392 -23.55 41.45 25.09
CA ASP A 392 -22.74 42.58 25.54
C ASP A 392 -22.22 42.27 26.95
N TYR A 393 -21.10 41.54 27.03
CA TYR A 393 -20.31 41.45 28.25
C TYR A 393 -19.40 42.68 28.29
N GLU A 394 -19.96 43.80 28.74
CA GLU A 394 -19.17 44.77 29.50
C GLU A 394 -18.86 44.09 30.84
N ASP A 395 -17.61 43.70 31.07
CA ASP A 395 -16.95 43.78 32.39
C ASP A 395 -15.52 43.22 32.33
N ASP A 396 -14.59 44.18 32.27
CA ASP A 396 -13.25 44.22 32.86
C ASP A 396 -12.76 42.95 33.58
N TYR A 397 -12.21 42.01 32.81
CA TYR A 397 -11.19 41.09 33.33
C TYR A 397 -9.93 41.21 32.46
N GLU A 398 -9.00 42.07 32.91
CA GLU A 398 -7.62 42.11 32.46
C GLU A 398 -6.88 40.82 32.88
N ASP A 399 -7.15 39.68 32.24
CA ASP A 399 -6.24 38.53 32.30
C ASP A 399 -5.22 38.63 31.16
N LYS A 400 -4.20 39.45 31.44
CA LYS A 400 -2.97 39.55 30.66
C LYS A 400 -2.22 38.23 30.78
N ASP A 401 -2.30 37.38 29.74
CA ASP A 401 -1.17 36.57 29.23
C ASP A 401 -1.56 35.46 28.24
N PHE A 402 -2.81 35.40 27.75
CA PHE A 402 -3.10 34.58 26.56
C PHE A 402 -2.67 35.30 25.28
N VAL A 403 -1.36 35.51 25.13
CA VAL A 403 -0.75 35.93 23.86
C VAL A 403 -1.02 34.82 22.86
N ILE A 404 -2.08 34.97 22.06
CA ILE A 404 -2.36 34.14 20.90
C ILE A 404 -1.14 34.30 19.98
N ASN A 405 -0.22 33.34 20.07
CA ASN A 405 1.03 33.29 19.31
C ASN A 405 0.77 33.75 17.88
N GLN A 406 1.41 34.87 17.53
CA GLN A 406 1.34 35.48 16.22
C GLN A 406 1.68 34.40 15.17
N ARG A 407 0.68 34.00 14.39
CA ARG A 407 0.78 32.83 13.51
C ARG A 407 1.88 33.05 12.48
N CYS A 408 2.84 32.14 12.43
CA CYS A 408 3.85 32.06 11.38
C CYS A 408 3.29 31.76 9.97
N PHE A 409 2.01 32.03 9.71
CA PHE A 409 1.33 31.75 8.45
C PHE A 409 0.66 32.98 7.85
N GLU A 410 0.40 34.02 8.64
CA GLU A 410 -0.34 35.17 8.14
C GLU A 410 0.53 36.14 7.33
N ASN A 411 1.87 36.16 7.51
CA ASN A 411 2.81 36.97 6.70
C ASN A 411 4.30 36.56 6.85
N LYS A 412 4.59 35.43 7.49
CA LYS A 412 5.95 34.95 7.76
C LYS A 412 6.04 33.47 7.35
N ALA A 413 7.23 32.97 7.08
CA ALA A 413 7.45 31.53 7.02
C ALA A 413 7.62 31.01 8.45
N CYS A 414 7.08 29.83 8.75
CA CYS A 414 7.34 29.14 10.00
C CYS A 414 8.78 28.65 10.06
N GLN A 415 9.36 28.70 11.25
CA GLN A 415 10.65 28.08 11.53
C GLN A 415 10.47 26.57 11.70
N LEU A 416 11.54 25.82 11.44
CA LEU A 416 11.54 24.38 11.63
C LEU A 416 11.25 24.02 13.11
N GLY A 417 10.24 23.18 13.32
CA GLY A 417 9.73 22.80 14.64
C GLY A 417 8.75 23.80 15.25
N GLU A 418 8.41 24.89 14.56
CA GLU A 418 7.41 25.84 15.05
C GLU A 418 6.02 25.18 15.07
N LYS A 419 5.34 25.36 16.20
CA LYS A 419 4.04 24.74 16.50
C LYS A 419 2.92 25.69 16.12
N ILE A 420 1.93 25.19 15.41
CA ILE A 420 0.67 25.90 15.18
C ILE A 420 -0.52 25.09 15.67
N ILE A 421 -1.61 25.80 15.97
CA ILE A 421 -2.91 25.21 16.26
C ILE A 421 -3.81 25.50 15.06
N ASP A 422 -4.13 24.47 14.32
CA ASP A 422 -4.91 24.52 13.08
C ASP A 422 -6.30 23.92 13.29
N ILE A 423 -7.35 24.72 13.05
CA ILE A 423 -8.74 24.28 13.22
C ILE A 423 -9.16 23.48 11.98
N GLY A 424 -9.32 22.18 12.18
CA GLY A 424 -9.74 21.22 11.17
C GLY A 424 -8.59 20.62 10.36
N CYS A 425 -7.33 20.85 10.77
CA CYS A 425 -6.14 20.40 10.04
C CYS A 425 -6.09 20.82 8.57
N GLN A 426 -6.62 21.99 8.26
CA GLN A 426 -6.74 22.48 6.89
C GLN A 426 -5.38 22.84 6.28
N LEU A 427 -4.38 23.08 7.12
CA LEU A 427 -3.02 23.45 6.75
C LEU A 427 -2.07 22.25 6.67
N THR A 428 -2.50 21.02 6.99
CA THR A 428 -1.67 19.80 6.87
C THR A 428 -1.15 19.66 5.43
N GLY A 429 0.16 19.46 5.30
CA GLY A 429 0.84 19.31 4.01
C GLY A 429 1.08 20.62 3.27
N ILE A 430 0.55 21.76 3.74
CA ILE A 430 0.87 23.06 3.17
C ILE A 430 2.30 23.43 3.54
N LYS A 431 3.02 24.01 2.58
CA LYS A 431 4.37 24.52 2.80
C LYS A 431 4.37 25.60 3.88
N CYS A 432 5.13 25.39 4.94
CA CYS A 432 5.34 26.37 6.01
C CYS A 432 6.70 27.06 5.94
N GLY A 433 7.61 26.56 5.09
CA GLY A 433 8.93 27.12 4.88
C GLY A 433 9.59 26.54 3.62
N ILE A 434 10.83 26.94 3.36
CA ILE A 434 11.62 26.37 2.25
C ILE A 434 11.90 24.90 2.59
N ASN A 435 11.39 23.99 1.76
CA ASN A 435 11.50 22.54 1.95
C ASN A 435 10.87 22.03 3.27
N MET A 436 9.86 22.75 3.77
CA MET A 436 9.15 22.41 5.01
C MET A 436 7.65 22.39 4.78
N VAL A 437 6.95 21.48 5.46
CA VAL A 437 5.50 21.30 5.42
C VAL A 437 4.94 21.18 6.82
N LEU A 438 3.67 21.57 7.01
CA LEU A 438 2.98 21.36 8.28
C LEU A 438 2.58 19.89 8.41
N SER A 439 3.10 19.24 9.44
CA SER A 439 2.72 17.87 9.78
C SER A 439 1.91 17.86 11.08
N PRO A 440 0.72 17.24 11.11
CA PRO A 440 -0.05 17.08 12.34
C PRO A 440 0.71 16.14 13.27
N THR A 441 0.73 16.46 14.57
CA THR A 441 1.21 15.54 15.62
C THR A 441 0.06 15.02 16.47
N SER A 442 -0.99 15.82 16.69
CA SER A 442 -2.15 15.35 17.44
C SER A 442 -3.41 16.11 17.05
N ILE A 443 -4.55 15.41 17.09
CA ILE A 443 -5.88 15.98 16.91
C ILE A 443 -6.49 16.16 18.31
N ALA A 444 -6.64 17.41 18.75
CA ALA A 444 -7.31 17.74 19.99
C ALA A 444 -8.85 17.68 19.85
N ILE A 445 -9.54 17.65 20.99
CA ILE A 445 -10.98 17.37 21.13
C ILE A 445 -11.87 18.37 20.35
N ASN A 446 -11.38 19.57 20.10
CA ASN A 446 -12.19 20.68 19.56
C ASN A 446 -12.00 20.90 18.04
N ASN A 447 -11.75 19.82 17.28
CA ASN A 447 -11.30 19.91 15.87
C ASN A 447 -10.01 20.73 15.69
N GLN A 448 -9.32 21.10 16.76
CA GLN A 448 -8.01 21.75 16.67
C GLN A 448 -6.97 20.67 16.53
N CYS A 449 -6.06 20.76 15.57
CA CYS A 449 -4.86 19.94 15.59
C CYS A 449 -3.63 20.78 15.82
N VAL A 450 -2.71 20.16 16.54
CA VAL A 450 -1.38 20.69 16.72
C VAL A 450 -0.56 20.18 15.55
N GLN A 451 -0.06 21.10 14.74
CA GLN A 451 0.86 20.81 13.65
C GLN A 451 2.21 21.45 13.93
N TYR A 452 3.26 20.83 13.42
CA TYR A 452 4.61 21.38 13.46
C TYR A 452 5.11 21.58 12.04
N CYS A 453 5.85 22.65 11.82
CA CYS A 453 6.57 22.85 10.57
C CYS A 453 7.78 21.90 10.54
N VAL A 454 7.75 20.87 9.70
CA VAL A 454 8.80 19.84 9.60
C VAL A 454 9.40 19.83 8.21
N CYS A 455 10.55 19.17 8.01
CA CYS A 455 11.08 19.00 6.66
C CYS A 455 10.12 18.17 5.80
N ASP A 456 9.98 18.57 4.54
CA ASP A 456 9.30 17.79 3.52
C ASP A 456 10.02 16.44 3.30
N ILE A 457 9.33 15.42 2.79
CA ILE A 457 9.77 14.02 2.75
C ILE A 457 11.10 13.79 2.01
N GLU A 458 11.44 14.66 1.05
CA GLU A 458 12.69 14.61 0.27
C GLU A 458 13.90 15.26 0.98
N PHE A 459 13.65 15.89 2.14
CA PHE A 459 14.61 16.70 2.86
C PHE A 459 14.82 16.14 4.27
N MET A 460 15.96 16.49 4.86
CA MET A 460 16.35 16.15 6.22
C MET A 460 16.80 17.42 6.93
N VAL A 461 16.75 17.40 8.26
CA VAL A 461 17.20 18.52 9.08
C VAL A 461 18.73 18.63 9.00
N GLU A 462 19.23 19.79 8.64
CA GLU A 462 20.65 20.16 8.69
C GLU A 462 20.76 21.50 9.44
N GLY A 463 21.09 21.41 10.73
CA GLY A 463 20.99 22.55 11.65
C GLY A 463 19.54 23.04 11.78
N ASN A 464 19.30 24.32 11.46
CA ASN A 464 17.97 24.93 11.52
C ASN A 464 17.24 24.99 10.16
N LYS A 465 17.70 24.22 9.17
CA LYS A 465 17.17 24.23 7.80
C LYS A 465 16.92 22.82 7.30
N CYS A 466 16.13 22.71 6.23
CA CYS A 466 15.87 21.44 5.54
C CYS A 466 16.73 21.35 4.28
N ALA A 467 17.61 20.35 4.23
CA ALA A 467 18.53 20.08 3.13
C ALA A 467 18.15 18.78 2.41
N LYS A 468 18.44 18.69 1.12
CA LYS A 468 18.05 17.53 0.30
C LYS A 468 18.91 16.32 0.69
N ARG A 469 18.32 15.13 0.83
CA ARG A 469 19.04 13.93 1.32
C ARG A 469 20.32 13.58 0.54
N ASN A 470 20.44 13.98 -0.72
CA ASN A 470 21.54 13.55 -1.60
C ASN A 470 22.83 14.40 -1.49
N THR A 471 22.88 15.48 -0.71
CA THR A 471 24.05 16.40 -0.69
C THR A 471 25.10 16.11 0.40
N PHE A 472 24.94 15.08 1.23
CA PHE A 472 25.87 14.84 2.33
C PHE A 472 27.21 14.21 1.90
N LYS A 473 28.28 15.01 1.97
CA LYS A 473 29.66 14.56 2.20
C LYS A 473 30.14 15.06 3.55
N THR A 474 30.82 14.15 4.24
CA THR A 474 31.20 14.09 5.66
C THR A 474 31.90 15.34 6.20
N THR A 475 31.35 15.93 7.27
CA THR A 475 32.16 16.68 8.24
C THR A 475 31.61 16.46 9.65
N SER A 476 32.45 15.89 10.50
CA SER A 476 32.19 15.59 11.91
C SER A 476 32.33 16.86 12.75
N SER A 477 31.32 17.22 13.54
CA SER A 477 31.46 18.20 14.62
C SER A 477 30.80 17.70 15.89
N THR A 478 31.64 17.42 16.88
CA THR A 478 31.31 17.19 18.28
C THR A 478 31.33 18.51 19.02
N GLU A 479 30.25 18.88 19.72
CA GLU A 479 30.38 19.68 20.95
C GLU A 479 29.16 19.48 21.86
N TYR A 480 29.43 18.95 23.04
CA TYR A 480 28.50 18.71 24.16
C TYR A 480 28.53 19.89 25.13
N GLN A 481 27.37 20.33 25.62
CA GLN A 481 27.29 21.08 26.88
C GLN A 481 26.08 20.66 27.74
N ASN A 482 26.36 20.59 29.05
CA ASN A 482 25.52 20.13 30.16
C ASN A 482 24.48 21.17 30.60
N ILE A 483 23.24 20.76 30.86
CA ILE A 483 22.30 21.51 31.72
C ILE A 483 21.49 20.56 32.60
N THR A 484 21.46 20.88 33.90
CA THR A 484 20.81 20.18 35.02
C THR A 484 19.33 20.57 35.21
N GLN A 485 18.49 19.54 35.32
CA GLN A 485 17.39 19.32 36.30
C GLN A 485 16.55 20.51 36.83
N GLU A 486 15.40 20.76 36.19
CA GLU A 486 14.04 20.93 36.79
C GLU A 486 13.03 21.31 35.68
N ARG A 487 12.26 20.34 35.15
CA ARG A 487 10.95 20.47 34.43
C ARG A 487 10.65 19.20 33.62
N THR A 488 9.91 18.26 34.20
CA THR A 488 9.62 16.95 33.60
C THR A 488 8.67 17.00 32.39
N GLU A 489 7.83 18.02 32.28
CA GLU A 489 6.90 18.20 31.14
C GLU A 489 7.52 18.99 29.98
N GLU A 490 8.39 19.96 30.28
CA GLU A 490 9.11 20.71 29.23
C GLU A 490 10.21 19.85 28.61
N ASN A 491 10.79 18.92 29.40
CA ASN A 491 11.79 17.99 28.90
C ASN A 491 11.22 16.96 27.92
N THR A 492 9.98 16.48 28.13
CA THR A 492 9.35 15.54 27.18
C THR A 492 9.11 16.19 25.81
N GLY A 493 8.70 17.47 25.79
CA GLY A 493 8.55 18.22 24.53
C GLY A 493 9.87 18.39 23.78
N ASN A 494 10.93 18.74 24.50
CA ASN A 494 12.27 18.90 23.90
C ASN A 494 12.84 17.59 23.38
N ILE A 495 12.65 16.47 24.10
CA ILE A 495 13.08 15.13 23.66
C ILE A 495 12.40 14.75 22.34
N VAL A 496 11.08 14.90 22.24
CA VAL A 496 10.35 14.57 21.00
C VAL A 496 10.86 15.40 19.82
N ILE A 497 11.10 16.70 20.01
CA ILE A 497 11.63 17.57 18.95
C ILE A 497 13.05 17.19 18.56
N LYS A 498 13.94 16.92 19.52
CA LYS A 498 15.32 16.44 19.28
C LYS A 498 15.29 15.14 18.47
N CYS A 499 14.49 14.18 18.89
CA CYS A 499 14.32 12.89 18.22
C CYS A 499 13.75 13.04 16.80
N MET A 500 12.75 13.90 16.60
CA MET A 500 12.21 14.22 15.27
C MET A 500 13.22 14.90 14.33
N ARG A 501 14.28 15.51 14.86
CA ARG A 501 15.39 16.08 14.07
C ARG A 501 16.45 15.05 13.66
N GLY A 502 16.27 13.78 14.05
CA GLY A 502 17.27 12.73 13.80
C GLY A 502 18.43 12.73 14.80
N GLU A 503 18.24 13.36 15.97
CA GLU A 503 19.22 13.44 17.05
C GLU A 503 18.82 12.56 18.24
N CYS A 504 17.98 11.53 18.01
CA CYS A 504 17.55 10.62 19.07
C CYS A 504 18.71 9.70 19.46
N GLU A 505 18.82 9.38 20.75
CA GLU A 505 19.78 8.40 21.23
C GLU A 505 19.27 6.98 20.92
N LEU A 506 20.19 6.05 20.69
CA LEU A 506 19.82 4.65 20.45
C LEU A 506 19.15 4.10 21.72
N SER A 507 18.06 3.35 21.52
CA SER A 507 17.16 2.88 22.58
C SER A 507 16.40 3.97 23.34
N GLU A 508 16.36 5.23 22.85
CA GLU A 508 15.54 6.28 23.44
C GLU A 508 14.05 6.03 23.14
N GLU A 509 13.23 5.93 24.18
CA GLU A 509 11.78 5.74 24.10
C GLU A 509 11.05 7.08 24.10
N ILE A 510 10.14 7.28 23.16
CA ILE A 510 9.29 8.48 23.10
C ILE A 510 7.81 8.11 22.99
N SER A 511 6.97 8.97 23.55
CA SER A 511 5.52 8.87 23.45
C SER A 511 5.05 9.54 22.17
N ASP A 512 4.53 8.75 21.26
CA ASP A 512 4.03 9.17 19.95
C ASP A 512 2.49 9.14 19.93
N LEU A 513 1.90 10.33 20.06
CA LEU A 513 0.45 10.52 19.98
C LEU A 513 0.00 10.32 18.53
N GLY A 514 -0.81 9.29 18.29
CA GLY A 514 -1.27 8.93 16.94
C GLY A 514 -0.41 7.88 16.23
N CYS A 515 0.73 7.48 16.82
CA CYS A 515 1.57 6.40 16.29
C CYS A 515 2.17 6.69 14.90
N MET A 516 2.51 7.95 14.62
CA MET A 516 2.98 8.42 13.31
C MET A 516 4.49 8.35 13.10
N LEU A 517 5.28 8.14 14.15
CA LEU A 517 6.74 8.09 14.07
C LEU A 517 7.27 6.71 13.67
N ASP A 518 6.48 5.65 13.78
CA ASP A 518 6.88 4.28 13.43
C ASP A 518 7.42 4.18 11.99
N GLY A 519 8.64 3.68 11.84
CA GLY A 519 9.37 3.59 10.56
C GLY A 519 10.08 4.87 10.12
N HIS A 520 9.87 6.02 10.80
CA HIS A 520 10.63 7.23 10.50
C HIS A 520 12.06 7.15 11.07
N SER A 521 13.01 7.79 10.39
CA SER A 521 14.38 7.89 10.89
C SER A 521 14.43 8.69 12.18
N CYS A 522 15.07 8.13 13.21
CA CYS A 522 15.35 8.78 14.49
C CYS A 522 16.83 9.18 14.64
N GLY A 523 17.65 8.77 13.67
CA GLY A 523 19.04 9.21 13.49
C GLY A 523 19.75 8.37 12.43
N ARG A 524 21.09 8.43 12.39
CA ARG A 524 21.88 7.78 11.34
C ARG A 524 21.81 6.26 11.44
N ASN A 525 21.25 5.61 10.41
CA ASN A 525 20.99 4.17 10.37
C ASN A 525 20.08 3.70 11.53
N MET A 526 19.22 4.59 12.00
CA MET A 526 18.29 4.33 13.10
C MET A 526 16.87 4.74 12.70
N VAL A 527 15.90 3.94 13.11
CA VAL A 527 14.46 4.15 12.86
C VAL A 527 13.67 3.98 14.14
N PHE A 528 12.58 4.74 14.26
CA PHE A 528 11.61 4.51 15.33
C PHE A 528 10.87 3.20 15.07
N LYS A 529 10.77 2.36 16.09
CA LYS A 529 9.94 1.17 16.08
C LYS A 529 8.92 1.19 17.21
N LYS A 530 7.69 0.88 16.86
CA LYS A 530 6.59 0.76 17.82
C LYS A 530 6.80 -0.43 18.76
N ILE A 531 6.99 -0.14 20.04
CA ILE A 531 7.09 -1.16 21.11
C ILE A 531 5.77 -1.40 21.81
N SER A 532 4.94 -0.37 21.99
CA SER A 532 3.63 -0.53 22.62
C SER A 532 2.59 0.43 22.07
N LYS A 533 1.32 0.02 22.19
CA LYS A 533 0.17 0.80 21.76
C LYS A 533 -0.86 0.80 22.89
N LYS A 534 -1.04 1.94 23.54
CA LYS A 534 -2.08 2.16 24.54
C LYS A 534 -3.28 2.85 23.88
N ILE A 535 -4.43 2.19 23.94
CA ILE A 535 -5.71 2.77 23.51
C ILE A 535 -6.43 3.25 24.76
N TYR A 536 -6.51 4.56 24.96
CA TYR A 536 -7.28 5.11 26.07
C TYR A 536 -8.79 5.03 25.74
N ARG A 537 -9.58 4.46 26.65
CA ARG A 537 -11.06 4.39 26.57
C ARG A 537 -11.72 5.70 26.99
N THR A 538 -11.10 6.83 26.69
CA THR A 538 -11.82 8.12 26.72
C THR A 538 -12.75 8.19 25.52
N ALA A 539 -13.81 9.02 25.59
CA ALA A 539 -14.77 9.17 24.49
C ALA A 539 -14.11 9.46 23.13
N LEU A 540 -12.88 9.99 23.15
CA LEU A 540 -11.97 10.06 22.03
C LEU A 540 -10.93 8.94 22.15
N LYS A 541 -10.90 8.06 21.15
CA LYS A 541 -9.91 6.98 21.00
C LYS A 541 -8.53 7.58 20.69
N ASN A 542 -7.92 8.22 21.67
CA ASN A 542 -6.55 8.68 21.54
C ASN A 542 -5.65 7.44 21.62
N MET A 543 -5.00 7.13 20.50
CA MET A 543 -3.96 6.11 20.45
C MET A 543 -2.66 6.79 20.87
N ASN A 544 -2.05 6.29 21.94
CA ASN A 544 -0.70 6.66 22.32
C ASN A 544 0.19 5.46 22.04
N CYS A 545 1.17 5.62 21.17
CA CYS A 545 2.22 4.63 20.99
C CYS A 545 3.45 5.02 21.80
N ILE A 546 4.15 4.03 22.31
CA ILE A 546 5.53 4.21 22.72
C ILE A 546 6.36 3.64 21.58
N VAL A 547 7.23 4.47 21.02
CA VAL A 547 8.19 4.06 19.99
C VAL A 547 9.60 4.17 20.58
N ILE A 548 10.50 3.31 20.13
CA ILE A 548 11.91 3.30 20.52
C ILE A 548 12.77 3.56 19.29
N CYS A 549 13.84 4.33 19.44
CA CYS A 549 14.83 4.48 18.37
C CYS A 549 15.75 3.24 18.34
N GLU A 550 15.74 2.45 17.26
CA GLU A 550 16.60 1.27 17.11
C GLU A 550 17.36 1.29 15.78
N CYS A 551 18.32 0.37 15.60
CA CYS A 551 19.02 0.26 14.32
C CYS A 551 18.06 -0.15 13.20
N GLU A 552 18.22 0.51 12.05
CA GLU A 552 17.52 0.14 10.82
C GLU A 552 17.91 -1.27 10.37
N ASP A 553 16.99 -1.96 9.69
CA ASP A 553 17.23 -3.31 9.19
C ASP A 553 18.52 -3.37 8.34
N GLY A 554 19.38 -4.32 8.66
CA GLY A 554 20.70 -4.46 8.04
C GLY A 554 21.84 -3.78 8.80
N TYR A 555 21.55 -3.01 9.85
CA TYR A 555 22.55 -2.46 10.77
C TYR A 555 22.50 -3.17 12.13
N CYS A 556 23.62 -3.18 12.84
CA CYS A 556 23.71 -3.71 14.20
C CYS A 556 24.32 -2.66 15.14
N GLU A 557 23.90 -2.69 16.40
CA GLU A 557 24.43 -1.82 17.44
C GLU A 557 25.85 -2.22 17.84
N LYS A 558 26.79 -1.28 17.72
CA LYS A 558 28.17 -1.40 18.21
C LYS A 558 28.56 -0.06 18.84
N ASN A 559 28.87 -0.05 20.13
CA ASN A 559 29.23 1.16 20.90
C ASN A 559 28.19 2.29 20.79
N ASN A 560 26.90 1.99 21.01
CA ASN A 560 25.78 2.93 20.90
C ASN A 560 25.63 3.58 19.50
N GLN A 561 26.15 2.94 18.46
CA GLN A 561 26.01 3.38 17.07
C GLN A 561 25.54 2.22 16.21
N CYS A 562 24.67 2.52 15.24
CA CYS A 562 24.22 1.54 14.26
C CYS A 562 25.20 1.49 13.09
N VAL A 563 25.97 0.41 13.04
CA VAL A 563 26.97 0.16 12.00
C VAL A 563 26.49 -0.97 11.10
N LEU A 564 26.89 -0.92 9.82
CA LEU A 564 26.76 -2.10 8.98
C LEU A 564 27.58 -3.20 9.67
N PRO A 565 26.99 -4.39 9.90
CA PRO A 565 27.75 -5.51 10.40
C PRO A 565 28.92 -5.71 9.45
N GLU A 566 30.15 -5.60 9.98
CA GLU A 566 31.33 -6.12 9.30
C GLU A 566 30.95 -7.56 8.90
N GLU A 567 30.88 -7.84 7.59
CA GLU A 567 30.43 -9.14 7.12
C GLU A 567 31.25 -10.19 7.86
N PRO A 568 30.60 -11.06 8.67
CA PRO A 568 31.34 -12.08 9.36
C PRO A 568 32.06 -12.88 8.29
N SER A 569 33.38 -12.93 8.37
CA SER A 569 34.22 -13.65 7.41
C SER A 569 33.77 -15.09 7.19
N ASN A 570 32.99 -15.63 8.13
CA ASN A 570 32.31 -16.91 8.04
C ASN A 570 30.78 -16.77 8.30
N PRO A 571 29.92 -17.06 7.29
CA PRO A 571 28.46 -17.04 7.44
C PRO A 571 27.93 -17.97 8.55
N CYS A 572 28.71 -19.00 8.93
CA CYS A 572 28.33 -19.96 9.96
C CYS A 572 28.59 -19.50 11.39
N GLU A 573 29.19 -18.31 11.61
CA GLU A 573 29.34 -17.79 12.96
C GLU A 573 27.98 -17.38 13.57
N ARG A 574 27.02 -16.98 12.73
CA ARG A 574 25.67 -16.59 13.17
C ARG A 574 24.68 -17.76 13.16
N LYS A 575 24.96 -18.81 12.38
CA LYS A 575 24.12 -20.01 12.27
C LYS A 575 25.00 -21.25 12.14
N ILE A 576 24.70 -22.32 12.87
CA ILE A 576 25.40 -23.59 12.68
C ILE A 576 25.06 -24.09 11.28
N CYS A 577 26.05 -24.16 10.38
CA CYS A 577 25.84 -24.67 9.04
C CYS A 577 25.63 -26.19 9.10
N LYS A 578 24.69 -26.68 8.29
CA LYS A 578 24.40 -28.11 8.23
C LYS A 578 25.43 -28.82 7.36
N ALA A 579 25.75 -30.07 7.68
CA ALA A 579 26.53 -30.89 6.78
C ALA A 579 25.83 -30.98 5.41
N GLY A 580 26.57 -30.78 4.32
CA GLY A 580 26.05 -30.68 2.96
C GLY A 580 25.61 -29.27 2.53
N GLU A 581 25.58 -28.29 3.45
CA GLU A 581 25.23 -26.90 3.10
C GLU A 581 26.34 -26.29 2.23
N ARG A 582 25.93 -25.68 1.11
CA ARG A 582 26.84 -25.06 0.12
C ARG A 582 26.82 -23.55 0.23
N ILE A 583 28.00 -22.94 0.14
CA ILE A 583 28.20 -21.50 0.19
C ILE A 583 29.06 -21.08 -1.01
N PHE A 584 28.73 -19.93 -1.59
CA PHE A 584 29.58 -19.26 -2.58
C PHE A 584 30.58 -18.36 -1.85
N ASP A 585 31.85 -18.46 -2.23
CA ASP A 585 32.94 -17.69 -1.65
C ASP A 585 33.80 -17.13 -2.80
N ALA A 586 33.86 -15.80 -2.87
CA ALA A 586 34.47 -15.08 -3.98
C ALA A 586 35.96 -15.41 -4.19
N ASP A 587 36.65 -15.89 -3.15
CA ASP A 587 38.10 -16.15 -3.15
C ASP A 587 38.48 -17.48 -2.48
N CYS A 588 37.50 -18.31 -2.15
CA CYS A 588 37.70 -19.59 -1.46
C CYS A 588 38.36 -19.52 -0.08
N HIS A 589 38.26 -18.39 0.62
CA HIS A 589 38.78 -18.21 1.97
C HIS A 589 38.20 -19.17 3.03
N LEU A 590 36.97 -19.64 2.89
CA LEU A 590 36.35 -20.55 3.86
C LEU A 590 36.94 -21.97 3.82
N SER A 591 37.76 -22.33 2.83
CA SER A 591 38.24 -23.71 2.68
C SER A 591 39.11 -24.13 3.86
N GLY A 592 38.65 -25.15 4.59
CA GLY A 592 39.28 -25.59 5.84
C GLY A 592 38.81 -24.85 7.09
N VAL A 593 38.01 -23.78 6.96
CA VAL A 593 37.37 -23.08 8.08
C VAL A 593 36.26 -23.97 8.65
N LYS A 594 36.11 -23.94 9.99
CA LYS A 594 35.06 -24.69 10.67
C LYS A 594 33.68 -24.13 10.34
N CYS A 595 32.78 -25.00 9.90
CA CYS A 595 31.38 -24.67 9.62
C CYS A 595 30.41 -25.24 10.68
N GLY A 596 30.94 -26.06 11.59
CA GLY A 596 30.21 -26.70 12.70
C GLY A 596 31.13 -27.51 13.61
N VAL A 597 30.58 -28.16 14.62
CA VAL A 597 31.37 -29.02 15.53
C VAL A 597 31.80 -30.28 14.78
N GLY A 598 33.11 -30.44 14.56
CA GLY A 598 33.65 -31.56 13.77
C GLY A 598 33.33 -31.45 12.29
N MET A 599 33.06 -30.25 11.78
CA MET A 599 32.79 -29.98 10.37
C MET A 599 33.67 -28.84 9.86
N LYS A 600 34.08 -28.93 8.59
CA LYS A 600 34.84 -27.90 7.88
C LYS A 600 34.32 -27.73 6.46
N PHE A 601 34.47 -26.53 5.91
CA PHE A 601 34.20 -26.28 4.50
C PHE A 601 35.26 -26.94 3.62
N ILE A 602 34.81 -27.54 2.52
CA ILE A 602 35.66 -28.03 1.43
C ILE A 602 35.25 -27.39 0.11
N THR A 603 36.20 -27.00 -0.73
CA THR A 603 35.87 -26.53 -2.09
C THR A 603 35.31 -27.69 -2.92
N VAL A 604 34.08 -27.58 -3.38
CA VAL A 604 33.44 -28.58 -4.27
C VAL A 604 33.52 -28.18 -5.74
N GLN A 605 33.57 -26.88 -6.04
CA GLN A 605 33.64 -26.39 -7.42
C GLN A 605 34.38 -25.06 -7.47
N LYS A 606 35.48 -24.99 -8.23
CA LYS A 606 36.12 -23.71 -8.58
C LYS A 606 35.49 -23.15 -9.85
N LEU A 607 35.22 -21.85 -9.87
CA LEU A 607 34.58 -21.16 -10.98
C LEU A 607 35.64 -20.36 -11.73
N HIS A 608 36.25 -20.96 -12.75
CA HIS A 608 37.19 -20.24 -13.61
C HIS A 608 36.45 -19.29 -14.56
N PRO A 609 37.03 -18.12 -14.90
CA PRO A 609 38.39 -17.67 -14.57
C PRO A 609 38.52 -16.92 -13.23
N SER A 610 37.45 -16.73 -12.46
CA SER A 610 37.51 -16.03 -11.18
C SER A 610 38.21 -16.86 -10.09
N SER A 611 38.65 -16.20 -9.01
CA SER A 611 39.15 -16.83 -7.78
C SER A 611 38.04 -17.50 -6.96
N SER A 612 36.78 -17.43 -7.43
CA SER A 612 35.60 -17.84 -6.70
C SER A 612 35.36 -19.34 -6.73
N CYS A 613 34.69 -19.83 -5.68
CA CYS A 613 34.26 -21.22 -5.64
C CYS A 613 32.98 -21.41 -4.84
N ILE A 614 32.41 -22.60 -5.02
CA ILE A 614 31.38 -23.15 -4.16
C ILE A 614 32.09 -24.08 -3.18
N GLN A 615 31.84 -23.90 -1.88
CA GLN A 615 32.30 -24.77 -0.81
C GLN A 615 31.11 -25.45 -0.13
N GLU A 616 31.32 -26.66 0.38
CA GLU A 616 30.32 -27.46 1.07
C GLU A 616 30.81 -27.80 2.48
N CYS A 617 29.94 -27.72 3.49
CA CYS A 617 30.26 -28.07 4.87
C CYS A 617 30.29 -29.59 5.05
N HIS A 618 31.45 -30.18 5.37
CA HIS A 618 31.63 -31.63 5.52
C HIS A 618 32.08 -32.01 6.93
N CYS A 619 31.67 -33.20 7.40
CA CYS A 619 32.26 -33.82 8.59
C CYS A 619 33.77 -34.04 8.40
N GLU A 620 34.58 -33.63 9.38
CA GLU A 620 36.04 -33.80 9.36
C GLU A 620 36.47 -35.28 9.28
N SER A 621 35.63 -36.20 9.79
CA SER A 621 35.90 -37.64 9.81
C SER A 621 35.63 -38.36 8.48
N GLY A 622 35.07 -37.67 7.47
CA GLY A 622 34.78 -38.25 6.16
C GLY A 622 33.69 -39.33 6.13
N LYS A 623 33.04 -39.64 7.26
CA LYS A 623 31.93 -40.60 7.36
C LYS A 623 30.62 -39.85 7.59
N PHE A 624 29.72 -39.90 6.61
CA PHE A 624 28.31 -39.54 6.80
C PHE A 624 27.56 -40.82 7.18
N GLU A 625 26.86 -40.81 8.32
CA GLU A 625 25.74 -41.74 8.52
C GLU A 625 24.46 -40.96 8.24
N ASP A 626 23.66 -41.46 7.29
CA ASP A 626 22.39 -40.90 6.79
C ASP A 626 21.33 -40.78 7.90
N SER A 627 21.52 -39.83 8.83
CA SER A 627 20.50 -39.47 9.79
C SER A 627 20.22 -37.98 9.71
N GLU A 628 18.93 -37.66 9.71
CA GLU A 628 18.29 -36.35 9.55
C GLU A 628 18.74 -35.30 10.61
N TRP A 629 19.58 -35.71 11.57
CA TRP A 629 20.11 -34.89 12.66
C TRP A 629 21.65 -34.94 12.61
N SER A 630 22.23 -34.14 11.71
CA SER A 630 23.66 -34.11 11.41
C SER A 630 24.50 -33.53 12.55
N LEU A 631 24.74 -34.32 13.60
CA LEU A 631 25.92 -34.16 14.44
C LEU A 631 26.97 -35.15 13.94
N CYS A 632 28.12 -34.66 13.49
CA CYS A 632 29.29 -35.51 13.22
C CYS A 632 29.76 -36.08 14.56
N ARG A 633 29.16 -37.19 15.00
CA ARG A 633 29.55 -37.89 16.22
C ARG A 633 30.97 -38.39 16.03
N LYS A 634 31.92 -37.84 16.80
CA LYS A 634 33.19 -38.54 17.06
C LYS A 634 32.82 -39.87 17.69
N ASP A 635 33.37 -40.94 17.12
CA ASP A 635 33.19 -42.33 17.50
C ASP A 635 32.78 -42.45 18.97
N VAL A 636 31.50 -42.75 19.20
CA VAL A 636 31.08 -43.27 20.50
C VAL A 636 31.83 -44.58 20.61
N ILE A 637 32.91 -44.55 21.42
CA ILE A 637 33.62 -45.71 21.92
C ILE A 637 32.57 -46.80 22.10
N SER A 638 32.71 -47.88 21.34
CA SER A 638 31.89 -49.07 21.49
C SER A 638 32.12 -49.58 22.90
N VAL A 639 31.43 -49.00 23.88
CA VAL A 639 31.33 -49.56 25.22
C VAL A 639 30.53 -50.81 24.99
N ASN A 640 31.27 -51.91 24.99
CA ASN A 640 30.83 -53.25 24.71
C ASN A 640 29.62 -53.53 25.62
N PHE A 641 28.40 -53.35 25.08
CA PHE A 641 27.16 -53.42 25.86
C PHE A 641 26.99 -54.81 26.51
N VAL A 642 27.64 -55.82 25.92
CA VAL A 642 27.77 -57.17 26.45
C VAL A 642 28.53 -57.21 27.79
N GLU A 643 29.55 -56.38 27.98
CA GLU A 643 30.37 -56.38 29.20
C GLU A 643 29.65 -55.71 30.37
N VAL A 644 28.84 -54.68 30.10
CA VAL A 644 28.00 -54.03 31.12
C VAL A 644 26.87 -54.95 31.58
N ILE A 645 26.21 -55.67 30.66
CA ILE A 645 25.21 -56.67 31.03
C ILE A 645 25.85 -57.82 31.82
N PHE A 646 27.04 -58.29 31.43
CA PHE A 646 27.74 -59.34 32.17
C PHE A 646 28.10 -58.93 33.59
N ARG A 647 28.51 -57.67 33.82
CA ARG A 647 28.79 -57.18 35.17
C ARG A 647 27.52 -56.99 36.01
N ILE A 648 26.41 -56.60 35.41
CA ILE A 648 25.13 -56.50 36.13
C ILE A 648 24.59 -57.90 36.50
N TYR A 649 24.87 -58.93 35.70
CA TYR A 649 24.46 -60.31 36.03
C TYR A 649 25.36 -61.00 37.07
N LEU A 650 26.56 -60.47 37.34
CA LEU A 650 27.51 -61.01 38.31
C LEU A 650 27.48 -60.31 39.68
N ILE A 651 26.80 -59.17 39.78
CA ILE A 651 26.47 -58.48 41.04
C ILE A 651 25.07 -58.94 41.46
#